data_AF-B2JBZ3-F1
#
_entry.id   AF-B2JBZ3-F1
#
_cell.length_a   1.000
_cell.length_b   1.000
_cell.length_c   1.000
_cell.angle_alpha   90.00
_cell.angle_beta   90.00
_cell.angle_gamma   90.00
#
_symmetry.space_group_name_H-M   'P 1'
#
loop_
_entity.id
_entity.type
_entity.pdbx_description
1 polymer ?
#
loop_
_entity_poly.entity_id
_entity_poly.type
_entity_poly.pdbx_seq_one_letter_code
_entity_poly.pdbx_strand_id
1 'polypeptide(L)'
;MVAQFSNQQALASFDIRNFVDQLEPAREKNKYICPVCGGHNLSIVQETGKYSCFNQCECKDIREAIKPWAEVLAERAGVNYTTSPKAKIPNPKRILPKSAPIPDGELALVMLTQAATDIPQTQNITCKLPKGIPGNATQTIYPYGKTQWVIRYEWADYIKEKGYDKSFRQWHRLPDGTPEMRKGDEPWKAYRIDEAIACAKSVNVTPALLQHEGEGCVEVGRAHGLAGITFQGSAWDKKTITSEYQRAIEAGIGLIVFLHDADDTGLKKLQTCQDCADEVGIAFIGINPHDICPDLPYKSSDIKEILGQMETPEFIRRLEQEIHAAVAKREQLAEVNVIDSDDDQNPVVAFTQQAFQALYGDKNWICAADKLYYHTGNHYKHSPDSTERKRIYDFCNSFVVENEQGKKTCPYASPSSVKKVLEWAKMGTEIDPELINPPGVNCTNGIVKVEWEGRNFTVRLAPHTPEDYYIYEPLIEYNPNADDTYCEQLLACLDKPQQEIFLRNIAASLDLQTVRKFRGREVKAMFAIGLGSNGKDALRECVSTIYGKNGLTSVSLGDFQSYDEGRKFGLAPLIYSRVNWASENPQTSRIDRLQSLKLFVTGDTLHCEHKGKDHIEFSSNAIGIFNLNETPAFQGVIQAIKDRIAILEFKKTFVDNPSPNNLNEIKGDPRFRYDQDFIRTKLAPAFLNRILKALNNLIESGIDYECTTDAFRNLQRENNHLFDFIEDEKLGYVEGGEMSASALWMLLENWYIQNGTLTIDENNRRTWIDQVRPSDKNVKGINQIIARIAQLFPKAVRATRYCDIRKKQIPILKGIGIIENTRPIIENTRPIPAPLPAPETQSQQATRPTRPTFSNFGENIEESDMKIELLSPTMEKEEYVTQTGAGEAEPLPDKEIWGGNWGETGAVSSQSGAGSSPSCAEKLESGAGQSDSVPSSSDSKVLAFEAIACILESPNPSWEVIKDILSEMEISSYLELHGFLTLGEFAQLEMLIPAAEREVDL
;
A
#
# COMPACT_ATOMS: atom_id res chain seq x y z
N MET A 1 36.89 -24.26 -55.28
CA MET A 1 35.45 -24.25 -55.65
C MET A 1 34.71 -24.96 -54.54
N VAL A 2 34.13 -24.22 -53.62
CA VAL A 2 33.29 -24.78 -52.55
C VAL A 2 31.89 -24.29 -52.83
N ALA A 3 30.99 -25.24 -53.07
CA ALA A 3 29.62 -25.02 -53.48
C ALA A 3 28.80 -24.35 -52.36
N GLN A 4 28.03 -23.34 -52.74
CA GLN A 4 27.00 -22.71 -51.92
C GLN A 4 25.86 -23.70 -51.67
N PHE A 5 25.50 -23.92 -50.41
CA PHE A 5 24.22 -24.51 -50.03
C PHE A 5 23.15 -23.42 -49.89
N SER A 6 21.96 -23.75 -50.37
CA SER A 6 20.80 -22.90 -50.61
C SER A 6 19.88 -22.75 -49.38
N ASN A 7 19.40 -21.52 -49.18
CA ASN A 7 18.12 -21.10 -48.59
C ASN A 7 17.61 -21.78 -47.30
N GLN A 8 17.89 -21.19 -46.14
CA GLN A 8 17.03 -21.34 -44.95
C GLN A 8 15.78 -20.46 -45.10
N GLN A 9 14.64 -21.07 -45.42
CA GLN A 9 13.32 -20.44 -45.24
C GLN A 9 12.97 -20.44 -43.76
N ALA A 10 12.57 -19.28 -43.21
CA ALA A 10 12.09 -19.16 -41.84
C ALA A 10 10.85 -20.04 -41.61
N LEU A 11 10.91 -20.95 -40.64
CA LEU A 11 9.81 -21.86 -40.29
C LEU A 11 8.67 -21.08 -39.61
N ALA A 12 7.50 -21.02 -40.27
CA ALA A 12 6.32 -20.33 -39.74
C ALA A 12 5.75 -21.01 -38.46
N SER A 13 5.92 -22.33 -38.32
CA SER A 13 5.49 -23.13 -37.15
C SER A 13 6.45 -24.31 -36.92
N PHE A 14 6.65 -24.70 -35.65
CA PHE A 14 7.48 -25.87 -35.32
C PHE A 14 6.80 -27.17 -35.79
N ASP A 15 7.52 -27.95 -36.59
CA ASP A 15 7.14 -29.30 -37.02
C ASP A 15 8.32 -30.23 -36.78
N ILE A 16 8.13 -31.26 -35.94
CA ILE A 16 9.19 -32.17 -35.52
C ILE A 16 9.81 -32.93 -36.69
N ARG A 17 9.08 -33.09 -37.81
CA ARG A 17 9.55 -33.78 -39.01
C ARG A 17 10.76 -33.09 -39.64
N ASN A 18 10.89 -31.78 -39.46
CA ASN A 18 12.03 -31.00 -39.96
C ASN A 18 13.31 -31.22 -39.13
N PHE A 19 13.20 -31.91 -37.98
CA PHE A 19 14.28 -32.14 -37.03
C PHE A 19 14.53 -33.63 -36.79
N VAL A 20 13.97 -34.50 -37.65
CA VAL A 20 14.16 -35.95 -37.55
C VAL A 20 15.64 -36.33 -37.68
N ASP A 21 16.41 -35.58 -38.46
CA ASP A 21 17.86 -35.79 -38.62
C ASP A 21 18.67 -35.49 -37.35
N GLN A 22 18.08 -34.77 -36.39
CA GLN A 22 18.69 -34.47 -35.08
C GLN A 22 18.30 -35.49 -34.01
N LEU A 23 17.40 -36.43 -34.32
CA LEU A 23 16.93 -37.45 -33.39
C LEU A 23 17.59 -38.79 -33.68
N GLU A 24 18.12 -39.43 -32.63
CA GLU A 24 18.68 -40.77 -32.76
C GLU A 24 17.57 -41.82 -32.95
N PRO A 25 17.60 -42.64 -34.01
CA PRO A 25 16.62 -43.70 -34.21
C PRO A 25 16.79 -44.81 -33.17
N ALA A 26 15.68 -45.25 -32.58
CA ALA A 26 15.67 -46.42 -31.71
C ALA A 26 15.68 -47.72 -32.53
N ARG A 27 15.90 -48.87 -31.86
CA ARG A 27 15.90 -50.19 -32.51
C ARG A 27 14.56 -50.55 -33.18
N GLU A 28 13.46 -49.91 -32.77
CA GLU A 28 12.13 -50.13 -33.32
C GLU A 28 11.79 -49.14 -34.44
N LYS A 29 11.13 -49.63 -35.49
CA LYS A 29 10.78 -48.84 -36.68
C LYS A 29 9.87 -47.66 -36.30
N ASN A 30 10.21 -46.45 -36.76
CA ASN A 30 9.50 -45.19 -36.47
C ASN A 30 9.50 -44.78 -34.98
N LYS A 31 10.46 -45.24 -34.19
CA LYS A 31 10.73 -44.76 -32.84
C LYS A 31 12.10 -44.11 -32.74
N TYR A 32 12.20 -43.10 -31.89
CA TYR A 32 13.41 -42.32 -31.65
C TYR A 32 13.73 -42.32 -30.16
N ILE A 33 14.97 -41.99 -29.83
CA ILE A 33 15.38 -41.71 -28.46
C ILE A 33 14.87 -40.32 -28.08
N CYS A 34 14.15 -40.24 -26.96
CA CYS A 34 13.61 -38.97 -26.48
C CYS A 34 14.74 -38.10 -25.93
N PRO A 35 14.92 -36.86 -26.42
CA PRO A 35 16.01 -35.97 -25.98
C PRO A 35 15.86 -35.50 -24.52
N VAL A 36 14.66 -35.59 -23.95
CA VAL A 36 14.38 -35.16 -22.57
C VAL A 36 14.70 -36.25 -21.55
N CYS A 37 14.28 -37.50 -21.80
CA CYS A 37 14.43 -38.59 -20.82
C CYS A 37 15.40 -39.69 -21.24
N GLY A 38 15.97 -39.64 -22.45
CA GLY A 38 16.83 -40.70 -22.99
C GLY A 38 16.12 -42.02 -23.31
N GLY A 39 14.79 -42.09 -23.16
CA GLY A 39 14.00 -43.29 -23.40
C GLY A 39 13.81 -43.62 -24.88
N HIS A 40 13.80 -44.90 -25.23
CA HIS A 40 13.78 -45.39 -26.62
C HIS A 40 12.39 -45.40 -27.29
N ASN A 41 11.43 -44.65 -26.74
CA ASN A 41 10.00 -44.73 -27.08
C ASN A 41 9.39 -43.37 -27.46
N LEU A 42 10.12 -42.51 -28.17
CA LEU A 42 9.53 -41.34 -28.83
C LEU A 42 8.92 -41.76 -30.18
N SER A 43 7.61 -41.67 -30.33
CA SER A 43 6.94 -41.98 -31.60
C SER A 43 6.61 -40.69 -32.36
N ILE A 44 6.83 -40.69 -33.68
CA ILE A 44 6.49 -39.60 -34.59
C ILE A 44 5.59 -40.14 -35.70
N VAL A 45 4.40 -39.55 -35.86
CA VAL A 45 3.44 -39.88 -36.92
C VAL A 45 3.78 -39.09 -38.18
N GLN A 46 4.30 -39.77 -39.21
CA GLN A 46 4.84 -39.12 -40.41
C GLN A 46 3.77 -38.32 -41.20
N GLU A 47 2.52 -38.78 -41.20
CA GLU A 47 1.42 -38.13 -41.93
C GLU A 47 0.97 -36.81 -41.29
N THR A 48 1.04 -36.70 -39.96
CA THR A 48 0.45 -35.57 -39.22
C THR A 48 1.48 -34.71 -38.48
N GLY A 49 2.72 -35.17 -38.33
CA GLY A 49 3.76 -34.50 -37.54
C GLY A 49 3.52 -34.54 -36.02
N LYS A 50 2.50 -35.28 -35.56
CA LYS A 50 2.24 -35.49 -34.12
C LYS A 50 3.27 -36.43 -33.53
N TYR A 51 3.70 -36.15 -32.30
CA TYR A 51 4.68 -36.96 -31.59
C TYR A 51 4.34 -37.06 -30.11
N SER A 52 4.72 -38.18 -29.50
CA SER A 52 4.50 -38.44 -28.07
C SER A 52 5.59 -39.36 -27.53
N CYS A 53 6.04 -39.08 -26.31
CA CYS A 53 6.94 -39.97 -25.57
C CYS A 53 6.13 -40.84 -24.60
N PHE A 54 6.31 -42.16 -24.67
CA PHE A 54 5.61 -43.11 -23.79
C PHE A 54 6.21 -43.21 -22.38
N ASN A 55 7.22 -42.39 -22.06
CA ASN A 55 7.77 -42.24 -20.71
C ASN A 55 7.24 -40.98 -19.99
N GLN A 56 6.05 -40.47 -20.38
CA GLN A 56 5.35 -39.33 -19.76
C GLN A 56 6.04 -37.96 -19.87
N CYS A 57 6.91 -37.74 -20.85
CA CYS A 57 7.42 -36.39 -21.13
C CYS A 57 6.37 -35.56 -21.89
N GLU A 58 6.20 -34.29 -21.52
CA GLU A 58 5.31 -33.40 -22.27
C GLU A 58 5.91 -33.05 -23.65
N CYS A 59 5.05 -32.91 -24.66
CA CYS A 59 5.48 -32.53 -26.01
C CYS A 59 6.19 -31.16 -26.02
N LYS A 60 5.85 -30.27 -25.09
CA LYS A 60 6.48 -28.95 -24.95
C LYS A 60 7.97 -29.06 -24.59
N ASP A 61 8.33 -29.96 -23.68
CA ASP A 61 9.72 -30.14 -23.23
C ASP A 61 10.56 -30.81 -24.31
N ILE A 62 9.97 -31.76 -25.03
CA ILE A 62 10.61 -32.41 -26.19
C ILE A 62 10.90 -31.38 -27.29
N ARG A 63 9.96 -30.47 -27.55
CA ARG A 63 10.17 -29.36 -28.48
C ARG A 63 11.30 -28.45 -28.03
N GLU A 64 11.32 -28.07 -26.76
CA GLU A 64 12.32 -27.16 -26.20
C GLU A 64 13.73 -27.78 -26.26
N ALA A 65 13.84 -29.10 -26.07
CA ALA A 65 15.10 -29.83 -26.18
C ALA A 65 15.62 -29.98 -27.63
N ILE A 66 14.73 -30.01 -28.62
CA ILE A 66 15.10 -30.13 -30.05
C ILE A 66 15.44 -28.76 -30.64
N LYS A 67 14.59 -27.75 -30.38
CA LYS A 67 14.83 -26.37 -30.82
C LYS A 67 14.35 -25.41 -29.73
N PRO A 68 15.25 -24.87 -28.90
CA PRO A 68 14.91 -23.93 -27.84
C PRO A 68 14.14 -22.72 -28.39
N TRP A 69 13.10 -22.29 -27.67
CA TRP A 69 12.25 -21.19 -28.14
C TRP A 69 13.02 -19.86 -28.22
N ALA A 70 14.05 -19.69 -27.39
CA ALA A 70 14.94 -18.55 -27.44
C ALA A 70 15.69 -18.42 -28.78
N GLU A 71 16.14 -19.54 -29.36
CA GLU A 71 16.79 -19.55 -30.68
C GLU A 71 15.81 -19.21 -31.80
N VAL A 72 14.57 -19.69 -31.69
CA VAL A 72 13.49 -19.35 -32.64
C VAL A 72 13.17 -17.85 -32.59
N LEU A 73 13.20 -17.24 -31.40
CA LEU A 73 13.00 -15.78 -31.24
C LEU A 73 14.17 -14.98 -31.81
N ALA A 74 15.41 -15.44 -31.62
CA ALA A 74 16.60 -14.79 -32.17
C ALA A 74 16.63 -14.84 -33.71
N GLU A 75 16.27 -15.99 -34.31
CA GLU A 75 16.13 -16.13 -35.78
C GLU A 75 15.01 -15.22 -36.34
N ARG A 76 13.90 -15.09 -35.60
CA ARG A 76 12.78 -14.19 -35.98
C ARG A 76 13.13 -12.71 -35.86
N ALA A 77 14.06 -12.35 -34.98
CA ALA A 77 14.56 -10.97 -34.85
C ALA A 77 15.58 -10.60 -35.94
N GLY A 78 16.26 -11.57 -36.55
CA GLY A 78 17.30 -11.35 -37.57
C GLY A 78 16.81 -11.23 -39.01
N VAL A 79 15.53 -11.51 -39.28
CA VAL A 79 14.92 -11.42 -40.62
C VAL A 79 13.78 -10.42 -40.53
N ASN A 80 13.77 -9.40 -41.41
CA ASN A 80 12.68 -8.44 -41.56
C ASN A 80 11.36 -9.16 -41.91
N TYR A 81 10.71 -9.70 -40.88
CA TYR A 81 9.42 -10.36 -40.97
C TYR A 81 8.37 -9.27 -40.92
N THR A 82 7.78 -8.97 -42.07
CA THR A 82 6.56 -8.18 -42.16
C THR A 82 5.43 -8.95 -41.49
N THR A 83 4.96 -8.44 -40.36
CA THR A 83 3.78 -8.93 -39.68
C THR A 83 2.57 -8.78 -40.62
N SER A 84 2.11 -9.90 -41.17
CA SER A 84 0.77 -9.94 -41.76
C SER A 84 -0.25 -9.62 -40.66
N PRO A 85 -1.19 -8.68 -40.89
CA PRO A 85 -2.15 -8.27 -39.88
C PRO A 85 -3.25 -9.32 -39.74
N LYS A 86 -2.95 -10.38 -38.98
CA LYS A 86 -3.96 -11.25 -38.34
C LYS A 86 -3.48 -11.63 -36.94
N ALA A 87 -3.14 -10.61 -36.14
CA ALA A 87 -3.38 -10.73 -34.71
C ALA A 87 -4.90 -10.88 -34.56
N LYS A 88 -5.35 -12.04 -34.05
CA LYS A 88 -6.69 -12.12 -33.49
C LYS A 88 -6.72 -11.10 -32.36
N ILE A 89 -7.40 -9.99 -32.62
CA ILE A 89 -7.95 -9.11 -31.59
C ILE A 89 -8.58 -10.05 -30.55
N PRO A 90 -8.27 -9.92 -29.24
CA PRO A 90 -9.04 -10.65 -28.24
C PRO A 90 -10.49 -10.32 -28.51
N ASN A 91 -11.32 -11.34 -28.81
CA ASN A 91 -12.73 -11.12 -29.10
C ASN A 91 -13.25 -10.16 -28.01
N PRO A 92 -13.79 -8.98 -28.36
CA PRO A 92 -14.44 -8.15 -27.37
C PRO A 92 -15.40 -9.08 -26.63
N LYS A 93 -15.34 -9.11 -25.29
CA LYS A 93 -16.34 -9.82 -24.49
C LYS A 93 -17.68 -9.42 -25.10
N ARG A 94 -18.42 -10.40 -25.65
CA ARG A 94 -19.74 -10.16 -26.23
C ARG A 94 -20.52 -9.49 -25.11
N ILE A 95 -20.81 -8.19 -25.25
CA ILE A 95 -21.70 -7.49 -24.34
C ILE A 95 -23.02 -8.21 -24.55
N LEU A 96 -23.38 -9.08 -23.59
CA LEU A 96 -24.68 -9.72 -23.60
C LEU A 96 -25.70 -8.58 -23.46
N PRO A 97 -26.72 -8.50 -24.33
CA PRO A 97 -27.79 -7.53 -24.17
C PRO A 97 -28.38 -7.67 -22.77
N LYS A 98 -28.68 -6.54 -22.11
CA LYS A 98 -29.33 -6.54 -20.80
C LYS A 98 -30.67 -7.28 -20.92
N SER A 99 -30.99 -8.10 -19.94
CA SER A 99 -32.28 -8.80 -19.88
C SER A 99 -33.44 -7.84 -20.08
N ALA A 100 -34.40 -8.23 -20.91
CA ALA A 100 -35.56 -7.39 -21.18
C ALA A 100 -36.31 -7.09 -19.88
N PRO A 101 -36.71 -5.82 -19.66
CA PRO A 101 -37.52 -5.48 -18.49
C PRO A 101 -38.83 -6.28 -18.55
N ILE A 102 -39.28 -6.75 -17.39
CA ILE A 102 -40.57 -7.43 -17.31
C ILE A 102 -41.64 -6.39 -17.65
N PRO A 103 -42.62 -6.69 -18.52
CA PRO A 103 -43.59 -5.69 -18.94
C PRO A 103 -44.41 -5.13 -17.77
N ASP A 104 -44.48 -3.80 -17.66
CA ASP A 104 -45.30 -3.12 -16.66
C ASP A 104 -46.80 -3.34 -16.95
N GLY A 105 -47.52 -4.02 -16.04
CA GLY A 105 -48.96 -4.27 -16.15
C GLY A 105 -49.44 -5.55 -15.47
N GLU A 106 -50.75 -5.83 -15.53
CA GLU A 106 -51.29 -7.13 -15.13
C GLU A 106 -50.77 -8.22 -16.07
N LEU A 107 -50.26 -9.32 -15.51
CA LEU A 107 -49.80 -10.51 -16.24
C LEU A 107 -50.85 -11.60 -16.11
N ALA A 108 -51.09 -12.38 -17.16
CA ALA A 108 -51.96 -13.56 -17.08
C ALA A 108 -51.36 -14.73 -17.87
N LEU A 109 -51.41 -15.91 -17.27
CA LEU A 109 -50.97 -17.15 -17.92
C LEU A 109 -51.84 -17.47 -19.14
N VAL A 110 -51.22 -17.98 -20.21
CA VAL A 110 -51.95 -18.40 -21.41
C VAL A 110 -52.75 -19.67 -21.11
N MET A 111 -54.08 -19.54 -21.10
CA MET A 111 -55.02 -20.64 -20.88
C MET A 111 -55.63 -21.13 -22.21
N LEU A 112 -55.93 -22.41 -22.28
CA LEU A 112 -56.74 -22.99 -23.34
C LEU A 112 -58.22 -22.60 -23.14
N THR A 113 -58.95 -22.40 -24.24
CA THR A 113 -60.38 -22.07 -24.19
C THR A 113 -61.25 -23.17 -23.58
N GLN A 114 -60.82 -24.42 -23.72
CA GLN A 114 -61.35 -25.61 -23.02
C GLN A 114 -60.17 -26.56 -22.73
N ALA A 115 -60.26 -27.31 -21.64
CA ALA A 115 -59.27 -28.34 -21.31
C ALA A 115 -59.13 -29.34 -22.47
N ALA A 116 -57.89 -29.68 -22.81
CA ALA A 116 -57.61 -30.52 -23.98
C ALA A 116 -58.15 -31.94 -23.77
N THR A 117 -59.00 -32.41 -24.68
CA THR A 117 -59.47 -33.80 -24.70
C THR A 117 -58.64 -34.69 -25.63
N ASP A 118 -57.74 -34.10 -26.43
CA ASP A 118 -56.92 -34.75 -27.46
C ASP A 118 -55.52 -35.17 -26.95
N ILE A 119 -55.42 -35.56 -25.68
CA ILE A 119 -54.15 -35.91 -25.04
C ILE A 119 -53.60 -37.22 -25.60
N PRO A 120 -52.32 -37.26 -26.05
CA PRO A 120 -51.68 -38.48 -26.53
C PRO A 120 -51.77 -39.62 -25.51
N GLN A 121 -52.45 -40.71 -25.88
CA GLN A 121 -52.59 -41.89 -25.05
C GLN A 121 -51.43 -42.87 -25.26
N THR A 122 -50.98 -43.48 -24.16
CA THR A 122 -50.01 -44.57 -24.21
C THR A 122 -50.64 -45.83 -24.81
N GLN A 123 -49.99 -46.41 -25.81
CA GLN A 123 -50.50 -47.55 -26.58
C GLN A 123 -49.49 -48.70 -26.60
N ASN A 124 -50.00 -49.93 -26.70
CA ASN A 124 -49.16 -51.10 -26.96
C ASN A 124 -48.62 -51.06 -28.40
N ILE A 125 -47.37 -51.47 -28.57
CA ILE A 125 -46.69 -51.42 -29.86
C ILE A 125 -47.22 -52.53 -30.76
N THR A 126 -47.75 -52.17 -31.93
CA THR A 126 -48.31 -53.11 -32.93
C THR A 126 -47.40 -53.31 -34.14
N CYS A 127 -46.26 -52.60 -34.21
CA CYS A 127 -45.32 -52.60 -35.33
C CYS A 127 -43.91 -53.07 -34.91
N LYS A 128 -43.01 -53.24 -35.89
CA LYS A 128 -41.65 -53.72 -35.66
C LYS A 128 -40.86 -52.73 -34.78
N LEU A 129 -40.35 -53.22 -33.65
CA LEU A 129 -39.62 -52.42 -32.67
C LEU A 129 -38.28 -51.88 -33.21
N PRO A 130 -37.92 -50.62 -32.91
CA PRO A 130 -36.59 -50.08 -33.17
C PRO A 130 -35.50 -50.82 -32.38
N LYS A 131 -34.27 -50.81 -32.91
CA LYS A 131 -33.11 -51.45 -32.26
C LYS A 131 -32.89 -50.86 -30.86
N GLY A 132 -32.85 -51.73 -29.86
CA GLY A 132 -32.62 -51.36 -28.45
C GLY A 132 -33.89 -51.07 -27.63
N ILE A 133 -35.09 -51.27 -28.18
CA ILE A 133 -36.35 -51.17 -27.43
C ILE A 133 -36.90 -52.58 -27.15
N PRO A 134 -37.24 -52.93 -25.90
CA PRO A 134 -37.72 -54.26 -25.56
C PRO A 134 -39.18 -54.48 -25.99
N GLY A 135 -39.56 -55.74 -26.18
CA GLY A 135 -40.87 -56.13 -26.71
C GLY A 135 -42.08 -55.80 -25.83
N ASN A 136 -41.86 -55.52 -24.54
CA ASN A 136 -42.87 -55.11 -23.57
C ASN A 136 -43.01 -53.58 -23.45
N ALA A 137 -42.35 -52.82 -24.33
CA ALA A 137 -42.47 -51.36 -24.30
C ALA A 137 -43.85 -50.91 -24.79
N THR A 138 -44.31 -49.82 -24.19
CA THR A 138 -45.44 -49.01 -24.65
C THR A 138 -44.91 -47.80 -25.43
N GLN A 139 -45.75 -47.20 -26.27
CA GLN A 139 -45.40 -46.01 -27.03
C GLN A 139 -46.41 -44.87 -26.81
N THR A 140 -45.92 -43.64 -26.77
CA THR A 140 -46.74 -42.42 -26.81
C THR A 140 -46.22 -41.52 -27.92
N ILE A 141 -47.11 -41.00 -28.77
CA ILE A 141 -46.76 -40.24 -29.98
C ILE A 141 -47.09 -38.77 -29.78
N TYR A 142 -46.08 -37.90 -29.88
CA TYR A 142 -46.21 -36.45 -29.76
C TYR A 142 -46.07 -35.79 -31.15
N PRO A 143 -47.17 -35.30 -31.75
CA PRO A 143 -47.13 -34.70 -33.09
C PRO A 143 -46.67 -33.23 -33.04
N TYR A 144 -45.55 -32.92 -33.71
CA TYR A 144 -45.06 -31.54 -33.85
C TYR A 144 -45.64 -30.84 -35.09
N GLY A 145 -46.15 -31.61 -36.05
CA GLY A 145 -46.81 -31.11 -37.24
C GLY A 145 -47.32 -32.26 -38.12
N LYS A 146 -47.67 -31.94 -39.39
CA LYS A 146 -48.15 -32.95 -40.35
C LYS A 146 -47.06 -33.96 -40.76
N THR A 147 -45.81 -33.53 -40.71
CA THR A 147 -44.65 -34.26 -41.22
C THR A 147 -43.68 -34.73 -40.15
N GLN A 148 -43.77 -34.25 -38.89
CA GLN A 148 -42.79 -34.53 -37.83
C GLN A 148 -43.48 -34.93 -36.52
N TRP A 149 -42.96 -35.96 -35.85
CA TRP A 149 -43.43 -36.40 -34.54
C TRP A 149 -42.32 -37.08 -33.73
N VAL A 150 -42.47 -37.09 -32.41
CA VAL A 150 -41.60 -37.80 -31.48
C VAL A 150 -42.36 -38.97 -30.89
N ILE A 151 -41.73 -40.15 -30.83
CA ILE A 151 -42.28 -41.31 -30.11
C ILE A 151 -41.47 -41.51 -28.84
N ARG A 152 -42.15 -41.50 -27.68
CA ARG A 152 -41.61 -41.95 -26.40
C ARG A 152 -41.94 -43.43 -26.23
N TYR A 153 -40.92 -44.25 -26.16
CA TYR A 153 -41.01 -45.65 -25.75
C TYR A 153 -40.73 -45.77 -24.25
N GLU A 154 -41.52 -46.57 -23.54
CA GLU A 154 -41.39 -46.77 -22.10
C GLU A 154 -41.67 -48.23 -21.72
N TRP A 155 -40.84 -48.82 -20.87
CA TRP A 155 -40.98 -50.19 -20.38
C TRP A 155 -40.58 -50.30 -18.91
N ALA A 156 -41.16 -51.27 -18.21
CA ALA A 156 -40.80 -51.56 -16.83
C ALA A 156 -39.33 -52.02 -16.73
N ASP A 157 -38.58 -51.38 -15.85
CA ASP A 157 -37.18 -51.70 -15.54
C ASP A 157 -36.95 -51.42 -14.05
N TYR A 158 -37.05 -52.48 -13.25
CA TYR A 158 -36.92 -52.43 -11.80
C TYR A 158 -35.49 -52.20 -11.30
N ILE A 159 -34.49 -52.16 -12.21
CA ILE A 159 -33.11 -51.80 -11.88
C ILE A 159 -32.98 -50.27 -11.81
N LYS A 160 -33.79 -49.54 -12.57
CA LYS A 160 -33.84 -48.08 -12.50
C LYS A 160 -34.64 -47.65 -11.27
N GLU A 161 -34.17 -46.59 -10.62
CA GLU A 161 -34.81 -46.05 -9.41
C GLU A 161 -36.28 -45.66 -9.62
N LYS A 162 -36.66 -45.25 -10.84
CA LYS A 162 -38.04 -44.92 -11.21
C LYS A 162 -38.92 -46.14 -11.52
N GLY A 163 -38.37 -47.36 -11.52
CA GLY A 163 -39.09 -48.60 -11.84
C GLY A 163 -39.40 -48.81 -13.33
N TYR A 164 -38.98 -47.87 -14.19
CA TYR A 164 -39.13 -47.93 -15.63
C TYR A 164 -37.95 -47.24 -16.34
N ASP A 165 -37.72 -47.61 -17.60
CA ASP A 165 -36.77 -46.93 -18.49
C ASP A 165 -37.50 -46.39 -19.72
N LYS A 166 -36.95 -45.33 -20.33
CA LYS A 166 -37.61 -44.59 -21.42
C LYS A 166 -36.63 -44.17 -22.51
N SER A 167 -37.15 -44.04 -23.73
CA SER A 167 -36.35 -43.69 -24.90
C SER A 167 -37.16 -42.89 -25.91
N PHE A 168 -36.59 -41.81 -26.44
CA PHE A 168 -37.25 -40.93 -27.40
C PHE A 168 -36.69 -41.16 -28.81
N ARG A 169 -37.56 -41.20 -29.82
CA ARG A 169 -37.18 -41.34 -31.23
C ARG A 169 -37.91 -40.31 -32.08
N GLN A 170 -37.14 -39.52 -32.84
CA GLN A 170 -37.68 -38.58 -33.80
C GLN A 170 -38.04 -39.29 -35.10
N TRP A 171 -39.18 -38.89 -35.66
CA TRP A 171 -39.67 -39.38 -36.93
C TRP A 171 -40.08 -38.20 -37.82
N HIS A 172 -39.91 -38.38 -39.11
CA HIS A 172 -40.45 -37.48 -40.11
C HIS A 172 -41.04 -38.26 -41.31
N ARG A 173 -41.89 -37.60 -42.09
CA ARG A 173 -42.38 -38.09 -43.39
C ARG A 173 -41.54 -37.52 -44.51
N LEU A 174 -41.10 -38.38 -45.41
CA LEU A 174 -40.57 -38.00 -46.71
C LEU A 174 -41.68 -37.41 -47.59
N PRO A 175 -41.33 -36.71 -48.70
CA PRO A 175 -42.32 -36.14 -49.63
C PRO A 175 -43.31 -37.16 -50.22
N ASP A 176 -42.96 -38.45 -50.25
CA ASP A 176 -43.81 -39.56 -50.72
C ASP A 176 -44.75 -40.10 -49.62
N GLY A 177 -44.68 -39.57 -48.39
CA GLY A 177 -45.49 -39.98 -47.24
C GLY A 177 -44.86 -41.08 -46.37
N THR A 178 -43.70 -41.63 -46.76
CA THR A 178 -43.01 -42.71 -46.05
C THR A 178 -42.43 -42.21 -44.71
N PRO A 179 -42.69 -42.90 -43.57
CA PRO A 179 -42.14 -42.52 -42.28
C PRO A 179 -40.69 -43.00 -42.10
N GLU A 180 -39.79 -42.11 -41.70
CA GLU A 180 -38.39 -42.43 -41.39
C GLU A 180 -37.99 -42.01 -39.97
N MET A 181 -37.26 -42.89 -39.28
CA MET A 181 -36.78 -42.70 -37.91
C MET A 181 -35.46 -41.90 -37.87
N ARG A 182 -35.55 -40.62 -38.26
CA ARG A 182 -34.49 -39.60 -38.12
C ARG A 182 -35.12 -38.21 -38.04
N LYS A 183 -34.31 -37.20 -37.66
CA LYS A 183 -34.74 -35.80 -37.47
C LYS A 183 -35.37 -35.17 -38.72
N GLY A 184 -34.95 -35.58 -39.92
CA GLY A 184 -35.30 -34.90 -41.18
C GLY A 184 -34.62 -33.53 -41.32
N ASP A 185 -34.77 -32.89 -42.48
CA ASP A 185 -34.12 -31.61 -42.80
C ASP A 185 -34.98 -30.38 -42.50
N GLU A 186 -36.28 -30.57 -42.27
CA GLU A 186 -37.23 -29.50 -41.91
C GLU A 186 -36.99 -29.00 -40.47
N PRO A 187 -37.11 -27.68 -40.21
CA PRO A 187 -36.91 -27.10 -38.89
C PRO A 187 -37.97 -27.58 -37.88
N TRP A 188 -37.52 -27.96 -36.69
CA TRP A 188 -38.40 -28.39 -35.61
C TRP A 188 -38.87 -27.18 -34.80
N LYS A 189 -40.18 -26.91 -34.83
CA LYS A 189 -40.81 -25.91 -33.96
C LYS A 189 -40.85 -26.38 -32.51
N ALA A 190 -41.11 -25.46 -31.57
CA ALA A 190 -41.47 -25.85 -30.21
C ALA A 190 -42.82 -26.61 -30.20
N TYR A 191 -42.93 -27.62 -29.36
CA TYR A 191 -44.13 -28.44 -29.23
C TYR A 191 -45.32 -27.57 -28.82
N ARG A 192 -46.44 -27.68 -29.52
CA ARG A 192 -47.70 -26.92 -29.26
C ARG A 192 -47.59 -25.39 -29.32
N ILE A 193 -46.49 -24.84 -29.85
CA ILE A 193 -46.30 -23.38 -29.97
C ILE A 193 -47.41 -22.67 -30.76
N ASP A 194 -47.88 -23.28 -31.85
CA ASP A 194 -48.91 -22.66 -32.71
C ASP A 194 -50.26 -22.57 -31.97
N GLU A 195 -50.57 -23.53 -31.09
CA GLU A 195 -51.77 -23.52 -30.21
C GLU A 195 -51.63 -22.48 -29.10
N ALA A 196 -50.45 -22.43 -28.46
CA ALA A 196 -50.15 -21.44 -27.43
C ALA A 196 -50.23 -20.00 -27.97
N ILE A 197 -49.66 -19.74 -29.14
CA ILE A 197 -49.76 -18.44 -29.84
C ILE A 197 -51.20 -18.08 -30.18
N ALA A 198 -52.01 -19.06 -30.61
CA ALA A 198 -53.43 -18.81 -30.90
C ALA A 198 -54.21 -18.42 -29.63
N CYS A 199 -53.93 -19.07 -28.50
CA CYS A 199 -54.58 -18.77 -27.22
C CYS A 199 -54.10 -17.45 -26.63
N ALA A 200 -52.83 -17.09 -26.78
CA ALA A 200 -52.26 -15.83 -26.28
C ALA A 200 -53.00 -14.59 -26.83
N LYS A 201 -53.53 -14.66 -28.06
CA LYS A 201 -54.32 -13.57 -28.68
C LYS A 201 -55.65 -13.28 -27.98
N SER A 202 -56.14 -14.20 -27.15
CA SER A 202 -57.39 -14.05 -26.40
C SER A 202 -57.20 -13.50 -24.98
N VAL A 203 -55.95 -13.27 -24.56
CA VAL A 203 -55.60 -12.70 -23.26
C VAL A 203 -55.67 -11.16 -23.36
N ASN A 204 -56.45 -10.52 -22.49
CA ASN A 204 -56.66 -9.06 -22.51
C ASN A 204 -55.52 -8.25 -21.87
N VAL A 205 -54.62 -8.94 -21.16
CA VAL A 205 -53.46 -8.38 -20.47
C VAL A 205 -52.17 -8.98 -21.05
N THR A 206 -51.00 -8.71 -20.45
CA THR A 206 -49.74 -9.24 -20.98
C THR A 206 -49.71 -10.77 -20.85
N PRO A 207 -49.63 -11.55 -21.97
CA PRO A 207 -49.65 -13.00 -21.92
C PRO A 207 -48.32 -13.58 -21.42
N ALA A 208 -48.40 -14.45 -20.41
CA ALA A 208 -47.29 -15.23 -19.87
C ALA A 208 -47.36 -16.69 -20.34
N LEU A 209 -46.39 -17.13 -21.14
CA LEU A 209 -46.35 -18.47 -21.73
C LEU A 209 -45.55 -19.45 -20.85
N LEU A 210 -46.15 -20.59 -20.52
CA LEU A 210 -45.50 -21.65 -19.75
C LEU A 210 -44.59 -22.51 -20.64
N GLN A 211 -43.36 -22.74 -20.19
CA GLN A 211 -42.40 -23.64 -20.82
C GLN A 211 -42.09 -24.80 -19.86
N HIS A 212 -41.99 -26.00 -20.41
CA HIS A 212 -41.63 -27.23 -19.68
C HIS A 212 -40.43 -27.94 -20.31
N GLU A 213 -39.80 -28.84 -19.55
CA GLU A 213 -38.66 -29.64 -20.02
C GLU A 213 -39.01 -30.77 -21.01
N GLY A 214 -40.26 -31.27 -20.99
CA GLY A 214 -40.66 -32.41 -21.80
C GLY A 214 -42.12 -32.42 -22.22
N GLU A 215 -42.42 -33.19 -23.26
CA GLU A 215 -43.73 -33.18 -23.94
C GLU A 215 -44.84 -33.70 -23.02
N GLY A 216 -44.53 -34.66 -22.14
CA GLY A 216 -45.47 -35.16 -21.15
C GLY A 216 -45.94 -34.10 -20.16
N CYS A 217 -45.07 -33.18 -19.76
CA CYS A 217 -45.41 -32.08 -18.84
C CYS A 217 -46.34 -31.07 -19.52
N VAL A 218 -46.08 -30.76 -20.80
CA VAL A 218 -46.97 -29.92 -21.62
C VAL A 218 -48.37 -30.52 -21.68
N GLU A 219 -48.49 -31.82 -21.95
CA GLU A 219 -49.80 -32.48 -22.05
C GLU A 219 -50.54 -32.55 -20.70
N VAL A 220 -49.81 -32.68 -19.57
CA VAL A 220 -50.41 -32.56 -18.23
C VAL A 220 -50.95 -31.15 -17.98
N GLY A 221 -50.22 -30.11 -18.38
CA GLY A 221 -50.71 -28.73 -18.34
C GLY A 221 -51.97 -28.53 -19.20
N ARG A 222 -51.94 -29.03 -20.45
CA ARG A 222 -53.07 -28.94 -21.39
C ARG A 222 -54.34 -29.62 -20.86
N ALA A 223 -54.19 -30.75 -20.16
CA ALA A 223 -55.30 -31.45 -19.51
C ALA A 223 -56.02 -30.60 -18.46
N HIS A 224 -55.28 -29.68 -17.84
CA HIS A 224 -55.79 -28.73 -16.84
C HIS A 224 -56.05 -27.34 -17.42
N GLY A 225 -56.04 -27.20 -18.76
CA GLY A 225 -56.34 -25.95 -19.45
C GLY A 225 -55.17 -24.97 -19.54
N LEU A 226 -53.94 -25.35 -19.17
CA LEU A 226 -52.74 -24.51 -19.29
C LEU A 226 -52.10 -24.73 -20.66
N ALA A 227 -51.87 -23.66 -21.42
CA ALA A 227 -51.12 -23.73 -22.67
C ALA A 227 -49.62 -23.69 -22.35
N GLY A 228 -48.87 -24.69 -22.83
CA GLY A 228 -47.43 -24.77 -22.59
C GLY A 228 -46.66 -25.27 -23.81
N ILE A 229 -45.35 -25.05 -23.78
CA ILE A 229 -44.43 -25.46 -24.85
C ILE A 229 -43.23 -26.23 -24.33
N THR A 230 -42.59 -26.99 -25.21
CA THR A 230 -41.27 -27.61 -24.94
C THR A 230 -40.49 -27.84 -26.23
N PHE A 231 -39.19 -28.11 -26.12
CA PHE A 231 -38.34 -28.45 -27.24
C PHE A 231 -38.03 -29.95 -27.25
N GLN A 232 -38.02 -30.57 -28.43
CA GLN A 232 -37.56 -31.97 -28.52
C GLN A 232 -36.07 -32.05 -28.21
N GLY A 233 -35.60 -33.18 -27.66
CA GLY A 233 -34.25 -33.32 -27.09
C GLY A 233 -33.07 -32.63 -27.81
N SER A 234 -32.93 -32.76 -29.13
CA SER A 234 -31.82 -32.15 -29.91
C SER A 234 -32.10 -30.73 -30.42
N ALA A 235 -33.23 -30.15 -30.05
CA ALA A 235 -33.66 -28.78 -30.35
C ALA A 235 -33.54 -27.84 -29.15
N TRP A 236 -32.97 -28.30 -28.02
CA TRP A 236 -32.50 -27.47 -26.92
C TRP A 236 -31.17 -26.76 -27.28
N ASP A 237 -31.11 -26.18 -28.48
CA ASP A 237 -29.97 -25.45 -29.01
C ASP A 237 -30.32 -23.97 -29.21
N LYS A 238 -29.33 -23.09 -29.07
CA LYS A 238 -29.55 -21.64 -29.12
C LYS A 238 -30.28 -21.17 -30.38
N LYS A 239 -29.98 -21.77 -31.54
CA LYS A 239 -30.59 -21.35 -32.82
C LYS A 239 -32.09 -21.63 -32.85
N THR A 240 -32.50 -22.81 -32.39
CA THR A 240 -33.93 -23.19 -32.36
C THR A 240 -34.70 -22.40 -31.30
N ILE A 241 -34.14 -22.25 -30.09
CA ILE A 241 -34.79 -21.53 -28.98
C ILE A 241 -34.98 -20.05 -29.35
N THR A 242 -33.92 -19.37 -29.81
CA THR A 242 -34.00 -17.95 -30.22
C THR A 242 -35.04 -17.75 -31.33
N SER A 243 -35.13 -18.65 -32.31
CA SER A 243 -36.14 -18.56 -33.38
C SER A 243 -37.57 -18.69 -32.85
N GLU A 244 -37.82 -19.55 -31.87
CA GLU A 244 -39.18 -19.74 -31.34
C GLU A 244 -39.56 -18.64 -30.34
N TYR A 245 -38.60 -18.11 -29.58
CA TYR A 245 -38.80 -16.93 -28.73
C TYR A 245 -39.09 -15.67 -29.56
N GLN A 246 -38.41 -15.52 -30.70
CA GLN A 246 -38.72 -14.47 -31.67
C GLN A 246 -40.16 -14.58 -32.19
N ARG A 247 -40.64 -15.80 -32.45
CA ARG A 247 -42.05 -16.03 -32.84
C ARG A 247 -43.03 -15.74 -31.71
N ALA A 248 -42.65 -15.99 -30.46
CA ALA A 248 -43.47 -15.70 -29.29
C ALA A 248 -43.63 -14.18 -29.07
N ILE A 249 -42.54 -13.42 -29.12
CA ILE A 249 -42.59 -11.96 -28.98
C ILE A 249 -43.37 -11.29 -30.13
N GLU A 250 -43.20 -11.78 -31.37
CA GLU A 250 -43.97 -11.31 -32.54
C GLU A 250 -45.47 -11.62 -32.43
N ALA A 251 -45.83 -12.65 -31.67
CA ALA A 251 -47.22 -12.99 -31.37
C ALA A 251 -47.83 -12.17 -30.21
N GLY A 252 -47.05 -11.30 -29.57
CA GLY A 252 -47.48 -10.47 -28.44
C GLY A 252 -47.34 -11.13 -27.06
N ILE A 253 -46.59 -12.22 -26.94
CA ILE A 253 -46.27 -12.82 -25.63
C ILE A 253 -45.19 -11.97 -24.98
N GLY A 254 -45.45 -11.50 -23.76
CA GLY A 254 -44.56 -10.59 -23.04
C GLY A 254 -43.60 -11.28 -22.07
N LEU A 255 -43.95 -12.48 -21.59
CA LEU A 255 -43.18 -13.22 -20.59
C LEU A 255 -43.17 -14.72 -20.89
N ILE A 256 -42.01 -15.36 -20.75
CA ILE A 256 -41.86 -16.81 -20.75
C ILE A 256 -41.54 -17.28 -19.32
N VAL A 257 -42.34 -18.21 -18.81
CA VAL A 257 -42.18 -18.81 -17.48
C VAL A 257 -41.71 -20.23 -17.66
N PHE A 258 -40.48 -20.55 -17.25
CA PHE A 258 -39.90 -21.88 -17.41
C PHE A 258 -39.89 -22.65 -16.10
N LEU A 259 -40.69 -23.72 -16.03
CA LEU A 259 -40.63 -24.71 -14.95
C LEU A 259 -39.53 -25.72 -15.30
N HIS A 260 -38.38 -25.55 -14.65
CA HIS A 260 -37.19 -26.37 -14.89
C HIS A 260 -37.01 -27.44 -13.81
N ASP A 261 -36.36 -28.55 -14.15
CA ASP A 261 -35.97 -29.56 -13.18
C ASP A 261 -34.84 -28.99 -12.30
N ALA A 262 -34.82 -29.32 -11.01
CA ALA A 262 -33.82 -28.82 -10.05
C ALA A 262 -32.44 -29.51 -10.14
N ASP A 263 -32.13 -30.12 -11.29
CA ASP A 263 -30.86 -30.82 -11.53
C ASP A 263 -29.89 -30.00 -12.41
N ASP A 264 -28.62 -30.44 -12.49
CA ASP A 264 -27.59 -29.77 -13.29
C ASP A 264 -27.94 -29.64 -14.78
N THR A 265 -28.82 -30.51 -15.29
CA THR A 265 -29.26 -30.48 -16.69
C THR A 265 -30.34 -29.42 -16.90
N GLY A 266 -31.31 -29.33 -15.98
CA GLY A 266 -32.34 -28.30 -15.95
C GLY A 266 -31.75 -26.91 -15.75
N LEU A 267 -30.77 -26.74 -14.85
CA LEU A 267 -30.06 -25.47 -14.67
C LEU A 267 -29.29 -25.02 -15.93
N LYS A 268 -28.69 -25.96 -16.67
CA LYS A 268 -28.04 -25.64 -17.97
C LYS A 268 -29.05 -25.24 -19.04
N LYS A 269 -30.22 -25.88 -19.09
CA LYS A 269 -31.29 -25.48 -20.00
C LYS A 269 -31.86 -24.12 -19.63
N LEU A 270 -32.04 -23.85 -18.33
CA LEU A 270 -32.48 -22.56 -17.80
C LEU A 270 -31.55 -21.44 -18.27
N GLN A 271 -30.24 -21.60 -18.07
CA GLN A 271 -29.25 -20.61 -18.53
C GLN A 271 -29.27 -20.44 -20.06
N THR A 272 -29.41 -21.54 -20.81
CA THR A 272 -29.49 -21.48 -22.28
C THR A 272 -30.72 -20.71 -22.75
N CYS A 273 -31.87 -20.91 -22.09
CA CYS A 273 -33.10 -20.19 -22.36
C CYS A 273 -33.01 -18.71 -21.96
N GLN A 274 -32.41 -18.39 -20.81
CA GLN A 274 -32.17 -17.01 -20.39
C GLN A 274 -31.30 -16.25 -21.42
N ASP A 275 -30.17 -16.84 -21.84
CA ASP A 275 -29.31 -16.25 -22.88
C ASP A 275 -30.07 -15.97 -24.18
N CYS A 276 -30.95 -16.89 -24.60
CA CYS A 276 -31.77 -16.74 -25.79
C CYS A 276 -32.87 -15.69 -25.62
N ALA A 277 -33.46 -15.59 -24.43
CA ALA A 277 -34.47 -14.58 -24.11
C ALA A 277 -33.88 -13.17 -24.11
N ASP A 278 -32.68 -13.01 -23.53
CA ASP A 278 -31.92 -11.77 -23.55
C ASP A 278 -31.54 -11.35 -24.99
N GLU A 279 -31.18 -12.32 -25.84
CA GLU A 279 -30.86 -12.07 -27.25
C GLU A 279 -32.08 -11.60 -28.06
N VAL A 280 -33.28 -12.13 -27.76
CA VAL A 280 -34.54 -11.75 -28.42
C VAL A 280 -35.16 -10.49 -27.82
N GLY A 281 -34.88 -10.19 -26.55
CA GLY A 281 -35.52 -9.12 -25.80
C GLY A 281 -36.91 -9.48 -25.26
N ILE A 282 -37.17 -10.75 -24.97
CA ILE A 282 -38.41 -11.19 -24.29
C ILE A 282 -38.14 -11.40 -22.80
N ALA A 283 -39.08 -11.03 -21.92
CA ALA A 283 -38.91 -11.28 -20.49
C ALA A 283 -38.95 -12.78 -20.20
N PHE A 284 -38.10 -13.23 -19.29
CA PHE A 284 -37.96 -14.64 -18.93
C PHE A 284 -37.76 -14.81 -17.42
N ILE A 285 -38.45 -15.81 -16.87
CA ILE A 285 -38.35 -16.21 -15.46
C ILE A 285 -38.27 -17.73 -15.41
N GLY A 286 -37.23 -18.24 -14.74
CA GLY A 286 -37.17 -19.64 -14.31
C GLY A 286 -37.78 -19.79 -12.93
N ILE A 287 -38.62 -20.80 -12.74
CA ILE A 287 -39.24 -21.10 -11.44
C ILE A 287 -38.87 -22.53 -11.07
N ASN A 288 -38.37 -22.70 -9.85
CA ASN A 288 -38.14 -24.03 -9.30
C ASN A 288 -39.49 -24.59 -8.80
N PRO A 289 -39.90 -25.79 -9.25
CA PRO A 289 -41.09 -26.50 -8.75
C PRO A 289 -41.22 -26.55 -7.22
N HIS A 290 -40.11 -26.62 -6.48
CA HIS A 290 -40.11 -26.61 -5.01
C HIS A 290 -40.54 -25.27 -4.41
N ASP A 291 -40.41 -24.16 -5.12
CA ASP A 291 -40.87 -22.84 -4.65
C ASP A 291 -42.41 -22.79 -4.61
N ILE A 292 -43.07 -23.50 -5.53
CA ILE A 292 -44.53 -23.61 -5.59
C ILE A 292 -45.04 -24.66 -4.58
N CYS A 293 -44.31 -25.76 -4.45
CA CYS A 293 -44.66 -26.90 -3.59
C CYS A 293 -43.40 -27.43 -2.87
N PRO A 294 -43.10 -26.97 -1.65
CA PRO A 294 -41.91 -27.37 -0.90
C PRO A 294 -41.84 -28.88 -0.58
N ASP A 295 -42.99 -29.52 -0.44
CA ASP A 295 -43.12 -30.94 -0.06
C ASP A 295 -42.91 -31.93 -1.22
N LEU A 296 -42.43 -31.46 -2.38
CA LEU A 296 -42.08 -32.33 -3.51
C LEU A 296 -40.86 -33.22 -3.20
N PRO A 297 -40.82 -34.47 -3.69
CA PRO A 297 -39.65 -35.32 -3.57
C PRO A 297 -38.50 -34.83 -4.48
N TYR A 298 -37.29 -34.69 -3.92
CA TYR A 298 -36.08 -34.11 -4.56
C TYR A 298 -35.62 -34.81 -5.88
N LYS A 299 -36.30 -35.86 -6.36
CA LYS A 299 -35.88 -36.69 -7.51
C LYS A 299 -36.81 -36.60 -8.74
N SER A 300 -37.96 -35.91 -8.66
CA SER A 300 -38.89 -35.82 -9.80
C SER A 300 -39.85 -34.63 -9.75
N SER A 301 -39.33 -33.44 -9.50
CA SER A 301 -40.12 -32.22 -9.35
C SER A 301 -40.69 -31.69 -10.69
N ASP A 302 -41.73 -32.32 -11.23
CA ASP A 302 -42.42 -31.86 -12.45
C ASP A 302 -43.87 -31.39 -12.18
N ILE A 303 -44.52 -30.79 -13.18
CA ILE A 303 -45.91 -30.31 -13.06
C ILE A 303 -46.91 -31.43 -12.71
N LYS A 304 -46.61 -32.68 -13.07
CA LYS A 304 -47.47 -33.82 -12.77
C LYS A 304 -47.48 -34.11 -11.27
N GLU A 305 -46.35 -33.97 -10.60
CA GLU A 305 -46.28 -34.14 -9.15
C GLU A 305 -46.94 -32.98 -8.40
N ILE A 306 -46.74 -31.74 -8.87
CA ILE A 306 -47.40 -30.56 -8.29
C ILE A 306 -48.93 -30.71 -8.32
N LEU A 307 -49.49 -30.97 -9.51
CA LEU A 307 -50.94 -31.14 -9.68
C LEU A 307 -51.47 -32.45 -9.08
N GLY A 308 -50.59 -33.34 -8.61
CA GLY A 308 -50.97 -34.49 -7.78
C GLY A 308 -51.20 -34.13 -6.30
N GLN A 309 -50.64 -33.00 -5.84
CA GLN A 309 -50.74 -32.53 -4.45
C GLN A 309 -51.63 -31.29 -4.29
N MET A 310 -51.94 -30.58 -5.37
CA MET A 310 -52.80 -29.39 -5.35
C MET A 310 -53.72 -29.27 -6.57
N GLU A 311 -54.84 -28.57 -6.39
CA GLU A 311 -55.79 -28.26 -7.45
C GLU A 311 -55.26 -27.18 -8.40
N THR A 312 -55.69 -27.21 -9.67
CA THR A 312 -55.22 -26.28 -10.73
C THR A 312 -55.36 -24.80 -10.36
N PRO A 313 -56.48 -24.31 -9.77
CA PRO A 313 -56.58 -22.89 -9.40
C PRO A 313 -55.56 -22.48 -8.33
N GLU A 314 -55.21 -23.37 -7.40
CA GLU A 314 -54.21 -23.11 -6.38
C GLU A 314 -52.80 -23.09 -6.97
N PHE A 315 -52.52 -24.00 -7.91
CA PHE A 315 -51.28 -23.99 -8.68
C PHE A 315 -51.08 -22.67 -9.45
N ILE A 316 -52.11 -22.23 -10.18
CA ILE A 316 -52.08 -20.95 -10.92
C ILE A 316 -51.80 -19.79 -9.96
N ARG A 317 -52.54 -19.72 -8.84
CA ARG A 317 -52.38 -18.67 -7.84
C ARG A 317 -50.95 -18.61 -7.29
N ARG A 318 -50.34 -19.75 -6.96
CA ARG A 318 -48.96 -19.80 -6.44
C ARG A 318 -47.93 -19.49 -7.51
N LEU A 319 -48.14 -19.96 -8.73
CA LEU A 319 -47.27 -19.65 -9.87
C LEU A 319 -47.27 -18.15 -10.16
N GLU A 320 -48.44 -17.51 -10.13
CA GLU A 320 -48.57 -16.05 -10.25
C GLU A 320 -47.90 -15.31 -9.09
N GLN A 321 -48.02 -15.82 -7.86
CA GLN A 321 -47.31 -15.25 -6.70
C GLN A 321 -45.79 -15.28 -6.86
N GLU A 322 -45.22 -16.40 -7.34
CA GLU A 322 -43.79 -16.51 -7.59
C GLU A 322 -43.33 -15.60 -8.75
N ILE A 323 -44.16 -15.47 -9.80
CA ILE A 323 -43.90 -14.52 -10.89
C ILE A 323 -43.85 -13.09 -10.32
N HIS A 324 -44.82 -12.69 -9.49
CA HIS A 324 -44.84 -11.37 -8.87
C HIS A 324 -43.70 -11.15 -7.87
N ALA A 325 -43.32 -12.17 -7.10
CA ALA A 325 -42.18 -12.11 -6.18
C ALA A 325 -40.85 -11.94 -6.94
N ALA A 326 -40.67 -12.67 -8.05
CA ALA A 326 -39.50 -12.55 -8.92
C ALA A 326 -39.42 -11.17 -9.59
N VAL A 327 -40.56 -10.55 -9.92
CA VAL A 327 -40.64 -9.18 -10.44
C VAL A 327 -40.25 -8.16 -9.35
N ALA A 328 -40.87 -8.23 -8.18
CA ALA A 328 -40.63 -7.29 -7.08
C ALA A 328 -39.17 -7.31 -6.59
N LYS A 329 -38.55 -8.49 -6.55
CA LYS A 329 -37.13 -8.64 -6.21
C LYS A 329 -36.22 -7.93 -7.22
N ARG A 330 -36.56 -7.96 -8.52
CA ARG A 330 -35.82 -7.24 -9.58
C ARG A 330 -35.99 -5.72 -9.50
N GLU A 331 -37.16 -5.22 -9.13
CA GLU A 331 -37.41 -3.78 -8.92
C GLU A 331 -36.64 -3.22 -7.71
N GLN A 332 -36.61 -3.97 -6.60
CA GLN A 332 -35.82 -3.60 -5.41
C GLN A 332 -34.31 -3.60 -5.68
N LEU A 333 -33.82 -4.54 -6.50
CA LEU A 333 -32.42 -4.56 -6.95
C LEU A 333 -32.08 -3.40 -7.91
N ALA A 334 -33.06 -2.87 -8.66
CA ALA A 334 -32.85 -1.74 -9.57
C ALA A 334 -32.76 -0.38 -8.84
N GLU A 335 -33.48 -0.20 -7.73
CA GLU A 335 -33.39 1.02 -6.89
C GLU A 335 -32.16 1.02 -5.97
N VAL A 336 -31.63 -0.15 -5.61
CA VAL A 336 -30.39 -0.27 -4.83
C VAL A 336 -29.14 -0.15 -5.73
N ASN A 337 -29.23 -0.32 -7.05
CA ASN A 337 -28.11 -0.21 -8.00
C ASN A 337 -27.62 1.23 -8.31
N VAL A 338 -27.85 2.19 -7.41
CA VAL A 338 -27.00 3.38 -7.23
C VAL A 338 -25.91 3.13 -6.17
N ILE A 339 -25.93 2.00 -5.46
CA ILE A 339 -24.90 1.53 -4.53
C ILE A 339 -24.81 0.00 -4.68
N ASP A 340 -23.76 -0.45 -5.37
CA ASP A 340 -23.42 -1.84 -5.70
C ASP A 340 -23.97 -2.93 -4.75
N SER A 341 -24.68 -3.91 -5.33
CA SER A 341 -24.64 -5.29 -4.83
C SER A 341 -24.95 -6.29 -5.96
N ASP A 342 -23.91 -6.66 -6.72
CA ASP A 342 -23.82 -7.96 -7.41
C ASP A 342 -23.59 -9.05 -6.35
N ASP A 343 -24.53 -9.96 -6.14
CA ASP A 343 -24.23 -11.25 -5.51
C ASP A 343 -25.16 -12.36 -6.02
N ASP A 344 -24.82 -12.94 -7.16
CA ASP A 344 -24.74 -14.41 -7.30
C ASP A 344 -23.92 -14.80 -8.55
N GLN A 345 -22.63 -14.53 -8.48
CA GLN A 345 -21.61 -15.34 -9.16
C GLN A 345 -20.47 -15.46 -8.16
N ASN A 346 -20.60 -16.33 -7.15
CA ASN A 346 -19.52 -16.46 -6.17
C ASN A 346 -18.30 -17.05 -6.91
N PRO A 347 -17.30 -16.23 -7.28
CA PRO A 347 -16.15 -16.72 -8.03
C PRO A 347 -15.38 -17.62 -7.07
N VAL A 348 -14.70 -18.65 -7.56
CA VAL A 348 -13.73 -19.36 -6.73
C VAL A 348 -12.68 -18.33 -6.26
N VAL A 349 -12.82 -17.85 -5.04
CA VAL A 349 -11.99 -16.77 -4.47
C VAL A 349 -10.57 -17.28 -4.38
N ALA A 350 -9.63 -16.59 -5.03
CA ALA A 350 -8.24 -17.01 -5.06
C ALA A 350 -7.66 -17.02 -3.62
N PHE A 351 -6.72 -17.92 -3.32
CA PHE A 351 -6.09 -18.00 -1.99
C PHE A 351 -5.57 -16.64 -1.50
N THR A 352 -4.98 -15.82 -2.38
CA THR A 352 -4.50 -14.48 -2.01
C THR A 352 -5.62 -13.54 -1.57
N GLN A 353 -6.81 -13.63 -2.17
CA GLN A 353 -7.99 -12.86 -1.77
C GLN A 353 -8.54 -13.37 -0.42
N GLN A 354 -8.60 -14.69 -0.22
CA GLN A 354 -9.01 -15.26 1.07
C GLN A 354 -8.04 -14.89 2.20
N ALA A 355 -6.73 -14.98 1.93
CA ALA A 355 -5.68 -14.58 2.86
C ALA A 355 -5.75 -13.08 3.16
N PHE A 356 -6.00 -12.25 2.14
CA PHE A 356 -6.17 -10.81 2.32
C PHE A 356 -7.37 -10.50 3.22
N GLN A 357 -8.54 -11.07 2.94
CA GLN A 357 -9.73 -10.88 3.76
C GLN A 357 -9.50 -11.33 5.21
N ALA A 358 -8.86 -12.47 5.42
CA ALA A 358 -8.62 -13.02 6.75
C ALA A 358 -7.59 -12.22 7.57
N LEU A 359 -6.55 -11.67 6.93
CA LEU A 359 -5.45 -10.99 7.62
C LEU A 359 -5.59 -9.47 7.68
N TYR A 360 -6.26 -8.88 6.69
CA TYR A 360 -6.31 -7.44 6.46
C TYR A 360 -7.75 -6.91 6.36
N GLY A 361 -8.78 -7.75 6.47
CA GLY A 361 -10.18 -7.31 6.44
C GLY A 361 -10.70 -6.71 7.75
N ASP A 362 -9.91 -6.73 8.82
CA ASP A 362 -10.30 -6.27 10.17
C ASP A 362 -10.21 -4.75 10.35
N LYS A 363 -9.35 -4.09 9.57
CA LYS A 363 -9.00 -2.68 9.71
C LYS A 363 -8.88 -2.03 8.35
N ASN A 364 -8.88 -0.71 8.32
CA ASN A 364 -8.50 0.02 7.11
C ASN A 364 -6.98 -0.01 6.97
N TRP A 365 -6.50 -0.64 5.90
CA TRP A 365 -5.07 -0.73 5.57
C TRP A 365 -4.75 0.17 4.39
N ILE A 366 -3.55 0.74 4.39
CA ILE A 366 -2.99 1.46 3.25
C ILE A 366 -1.55 1.00 3.01
N CYS A 367 -1.12 1.08 1.76
CA CYS A 367 0.26 0.93 1.35
C CYS A 367 0.72 2.21 0.66
N ALA A 368 1.83 2.77 1.12
CA ALA A 368 2.43 3.96 0.51
C ALA A 368 3.94 3.85 0.50
N ALA A 369 4.54 4.09 -0.67
CA ALA A 369 5.97 3.89 -0.94
C ALA A 369 6.49 2.53 -0.42
N ASP A 370 5.78 1.45 -0.77
CA ASP A 370 6.12 0.07 -0.43
C ASP A 370 6.13 -0.23 1.09
N LYS A 371 5.43 0.57 1.90
CA LYS A 371 5.25 0.37 3.34
C LYS A 371 3.77 0.23 3.68
N LEU A 372 3.43 -0.77 4.50
CA LEU A 372 2.08 -1.01 4.99
C LEU A 372 1.79 -0.24 6.28
N TYR A 373 0.57 0.26 6.37
CA TYR A 373 0.04 0.91 7.57
C TYR A 373 -1.40 0.45 7.81
N TYR A 374 -1.83 0.45 9.06
CA TYR A 374 -3.23 0.19 9.44
C TYR A 374 -3.78 1.35 10.27
N HIS A 375 -5.05 1.65 10.07
CA HIS A 375 -5.76 2.69 10.80
C HIS A 375 -6.03 2.25 12.23
N THR A 376 -5.70 3.11 13.19
CA THR A 376 -5.88 2.87 14.63
C THR A 376 -7.14 3.53 15.19
N GLY A 377 -7.86 4.31 14.38
CA GLY A 377 -9.01 5.13 14.79
C GLY A 377 -8.76 6.63 14.61
N ASN A 378 -7.51 7.08 14.77
CA ASN A 378 -7.12 8.48 14.59
C ASN A 378 -5.88 8.70 13.70
N HIS A 379 -5.10 7.66 13.41
CA HIS A 379 -3.95 7.72 12.50
C HIS A 379 -3.60 6.34 11.95
N TYR A 380 -2.73 6.32 10.94
CA TYR A 380 -2.15 5.14 10.33
C TYR A 380 -0.82 4.76 10.98
N LYS A 381 -0.78 3.58 11.59
CA LYS A 381 0.43 3.05 12.24
C LYS A 381 1.16 2.10 11.29
N HIS A 382 2.47 2.32 11.14
CA HIS A 382 3.32 1.50 10.29
C HIS A 382 3.38 0.05 10.78
N SER A 383 3.13 -0.91 9.88
CA SER A 383 3.37 -2.32 10.11
C SER A 383 4.58 -2.80 9.30
N PRO A 384 5.71 -3.13 9.95
CA PRO A 384 6.91 -3.59 9.24
C PRO A 384 6.68 -4.91 8.51
N ASP A 385 7.23 -5.03 7.30
CA ASP A 385 7.15 -6.27 6.51
C ASP A 385 7.66 -7.52 7.27
N SER A 386 8.58 -7.38 8.22
CA SER A 386 9.05 -8.51 9.04
C SER A 386 7.94 -9.09 9.92
N THR A 387 7.09 -8.23 10.47
CA THR A 387 5.93 -8.62 11.29
C THR A 387 4.87 -9.27 10.41
N GLU A 388 4.56 -8.65 9.28
CA GLU A 388 3.55 -9.17 8.35
C GLU A 388 3.98 -10.50 7.71
N ARG A 389 5.25 -10.68 7.35
CA ARG A 389 5.76 -11.97 6.86
C ARG A 389 5.54 -13.10 7.86
N LYS A 390 5.72 -12.84 9.16
CA LYS A 390 5.50 -13.85 10.20
C LYS A 390 4.01 -14.18 10.34
N ARG A 391 3.15 -13.16 10.39
CA ARG A 391 1.69 -13.31 10.47
C ARG A 391 1.11 -14.08 9.28
N ILE A 392 1.56 -13.74 8.06
CA ILE A 392 1.19 -14.46 6.83
C ILE A 392 1.72 -15.89 6.84
N TYR A 393 2.97 -16.10 7.28
CA TYR A 393 3.55 -17.44 7.39
C TYR A 393 2.72 -18.34 8.30
N ASP A 394 2.30 -17.83 9.47
CA ASP A 394 1.49 -18.60 10.41
C ASP A 394 0.10 -18.92 9.80
N PHE A 395 -0.51 -17.97 9.10
CA PHE A 395 -1.76 -18.19 8.35
C PHE A 395 -1.62 -19.28 7.28
N CYS A 396 -0.59 -19.18 6.43
CA CYS A 396 -0.31 -20.17 5.38
C CYS A 396 -0.11 -21.60 5.92
N ASN A 397 0.44 -21.74 7.14
CA ASN A 397 0.59 -23.05 7.78
C ASN A 397 -0.71 -23.58 8.38
N SER A 398 -1.59 -22.70 8.86
CA SER A 398 -2.90 -23.05 9.39
C SER A 398 -3.95 -23.37 8.32
N PHE A 399 -3.71 -22.94 7.07
CA PHE A 399 -4.66 -23.10 5.97
C PHE A 399 -4.64 -24.52 5.40
N VAL A 400 -5.56 -25.35 5.88
CA VAL A 400 -5.70 -26.76 5.47
C VAL A 400 -6.72 -26.89 4.33
N VAL A 401 -6.31 -27.54 3.25
CA VAL A 401 -7.18 -27.92 2.13
C VAL A 401 -7.31 -29.44 2.11
N GLU A 402 -8.55 -29.92 1.98
CA GLU A 402 -8.84 -31.34 1.84
C GLU A 402 -8.99 -31.68 0.35
N ASN A 403 -8.18 -32.62 -0.13
CA ASN A 403 -8.22 -33.04 -1.53
C ASN A 403 -9.42 -33.98 -1.78
N GLU A 404 -9.75 -34.25 -3.06
CA GLU A 404 -10.86 -35.16 -3.48
C GLU A 404 -10.80 -36.59 -2.86
N GLN A 405 -9.66 -36.97 -2.27
CA GLN A 405 -9.43 -38.25 -1.59
C GLN A 405 -9.54 -38.17 -0.05
N GLY A 406 -9.98 -37.04 0.51
CA GLY A 406 -10.09 -36.82 1.97
C GLY A 406 -8.77 -36.55 2.69
N LYS A 407 -7.68 -36.31 1.96
CA LYS A 407 -6.35 -36.05 2.54
C LYS A 407 -6.18 -34.55 2.82
N LYS A 408 -5.97 -34.20 4.08
CA LYS A 408 -5.65 -32.84 4.54
C LYS A 408 -4.22 -32.46 4.21
N THR A 409 -4.02 -31.36 3.49
CA THR A 409 -2.70 -30.81 3.17
C THR A 409 -2.68 -29.29 3.35
N CYS A 410 -1.51 -28.70 3.58
CA CYS A 410 -1.34 -27.23 3.62
C CYS A 410 -0.61 -26.78 2.34
N PRO A 411 -1.31 -26.65 1.19
CA PRO A 411 -0.66 -26.42 -0.10
C PRO A 411 0.04 -25.06 -0.19
N TYR A 412 -0.31 -24.11 0.69
CA TYR A 412 0.24 -22.75 0.69
C TYR A 412 1.34 -22.52 1.72
N ALA A 413 1.77 -23.56 2.45
CA ALA A 413 2.89 -23.50 3.40
C ALA A 413 4.25 -23.41 2.67
N SER A 414 4.48 -22.32 1.95
CA SER A 414 5.69 -22.08 1.17
C SER A 414 6.14 -20.61 1.24
N PRO A 415 7.46 -20.32 1.13
CA PRO A 415 7.96 -18.95 1.07
C PRO A 415 7.36 -18.13 -0.08
N SER A 416 7.09 -18.78 -1.22
CA SER A 416 6.51 -18.14 -2.40
C SER A 416 5.08 -17.65 -2.13
N SER A 417 4.28 -18.42 -1.39
CA SER A 417 2.93 -18.01 -1.00
C SER A 417 2.96 -16.80 -0.07
N VAL A 418 3.86 -16.79 0.91
CA VAL A 418 4.01 -15.67 1.86
C VAL A 418 4.36 -14.37 1.12
N LYS A 419 5.31 -14.44 0.17
CA LYS A 419 5.67 -13.27 -0.65
C LYS A 419 4.49 -12.78 -1.49
N LYS A 420 3.79 -13.70 -2.17
CA LYS A 420 2.61 -13.36 -2.99
C LYS A 420 1.50 -12.70 -2.18
N VAL A 421 1.21 -13.17 -0.97
CA VAL A 421 0.17 -12.57 -0.12
C VAL A 421 0.59 -11.17 0.34
N LEU A 422 1.85 -10.97 0.73
CA LEU A 422 2.34 -9.65 1.11
C LEU A 422 2.30 -8.66 -0.07
N GLU A 423 2.78 -9.08 -1.25
CA GLU A 423 2.71 -8.28 -2.47
C GLU A 423 1.25 -7.95 -2.84
N TRP A 424 0.36 -8.94 -2.76
CA TRP A 424 -1.08 -8.74 -3.01
C TRP A 424 -1.71 -7.76 -2.01
N ALA A 425 -1.36 -7.84 -0.73
CA ALA A 425 -1.85 -6.91 0.28
C ALA A 425 -1.37 -5.48 0.03
N LYS A 426 -0.10 -5.31 -0.35
CA LYS A 426 0.45 -4.00 -0.73
C LYS A 426 -0.25 -3.42 -1.95
N MET A 427 -0.45 -4.22 -3.01
CA MET A 427 -1.15 -3.78 -4.22
C MET A 427 -2.63 -3.45 -3.95
N GLY A 428 -3.31 -4.28 -3.17
CA GLY A 428 -4.74 -4.10 -2.86
C GLY A 428 -5.05 -2.90 -1.95
N THR A 429 -4.03 -2.36 -1.29
CA THR A 429 -4.16 -1.22 -0.35
C THR A 429 -3.35 0.00 -0.79
N GLU A 430 -2.82 -0.01 -2.02
CA GLU A 430 -1.94 1.04 -2.52
C GLU A 430 -2.67 2.38 -2.66
N ILE A 431 -2.08 3.42 -2.09
CA ILE A 431 -2.51 4.81 -2.25
C ILE A 431 -1.38 5.64 -2.85
N ASP A 432 -1.73 6.78 -3.43
CA ASP A 432 -0.75 7.77 -3.86
C ASP A 432 0.03 8.30 -2.63
N PRO A 433 1.37 8.16 -2.59
CA PRO A 433 2.20 8.70 -1.52
C PRO A 433 2.02 10.20 -1.26
N GLU A 434 1.60 10.99 -2.25
CA GLU A 434 1.37 12.44 -2.07
C GLU A 434 0.17 12.75 -1.17
N LEU A 435 -0.74 11.78 -0.95
CA LEU A 435 -1.89 11.92 -0.08
C LEU A 435 -1.55 11.75 1.41
N ILE A 436 -0.33 11.30 1.75
CA ILE A 436 0.11 11.13 3.12
C ILE A 436 0.28 12.48 3.82
N ASN A 437 -0.17 12.55 5.07
CA ASN A 437 -0.12 13.72 5.93
C ASN A 437 -0.72 14.94 5.23
N PRO A 438 -2.03 14.92 4.91
CA PRO A 438 -2.70 16.00 4.20
C PRO A 438 -2.68 17.32 4.98
N PRO A 439 -2.93 18.48 4.33
CA PRO A 439 -2.97 19.79 4.98
C PRO A 439 -3.81 19.81 6.27
N GLY A 440 -3.39 20.60 7.25
CA GLY A 440 -3.95 20.60 8.60
C GLY A 440 -3.08 19.92 9.66
N VAL A 441 -3.65 19.69 10.84
CA VAL A 441 -3.01 19.06 12.01
C VAL A 441 -3.92 17.98 12.58
N ASN A 442 -3.38 16.77 12.74
CA ASN A 442 -4.08 15.68 13.40
C ASN A 442 -4.04 15.88 14.93
N CYS A 443 -5.19 16.03 15.58
CA CYS A 443 -5.31 16.24 17.03
C CYS A 443 -6.14 15.10 17.65
N THR A 444 -5.98 14.85 18.95
CA THR A 444 -6.64 13.74 19.66
C THR A 444 -8.17 13.80 19.62
N ASN A 445 -8.75 15.00 19.53
CA ASN A 445 -10.20 15.23 19.41
C ASN A 445 -10.70 15.43 17.96
N GLY A 446 -9.83 15.25 16.95
CA GLY A 446 -10.18 15.40 15.54
C GLY A 446 -9.09 16.10 14.73
N ILE A 447 -9.36 16.32 13.45
CA ILE A 447 -8.42 16.92 12.51
C ILE A 447 -8.75 18.40 12.34
N VAL A 448 -7.77 19.27 12.60
CA VAL A 448 -7.89 20.70 12.32
C VAL A 448 -7.56 20.92 10.84
N LYS A 449 -8.60 21.12 10.03
CA LYS A 449 -8.50 21.37 8.59
C LYS A 449 -8.55 22.86 8.28
N VAL A 450 -7.79 23.25 7.25
CA VAL A 450 -7.79 24.60 6.66
C VAL A 450 -8.53 24.50 5.33
N GLU A 451 -9.79 24.95 5.31
CA GLU A 451 -10.64 24.91 4.11
C GLU A 451 -10.53 26.24 3.36
N TRP A 452 -9.97 26.22 2.15
CA TRP A 452 -9.69 27.42 1.36
C TRP A 452 -10.87 27.84 0.48
N GLU A 453 -11.24 29.11 0.55
CA GLU A 453 -12.21 29.78 -0.32
C GLU A 453 -11.51 30.94 -1.04
N GLY A 454 -10.97 30.65 -2.23
CA GLY A 454 -10.08 31.60 -2.91
C GLY A 454 -8.82 31.85 -2.06
N ARG A 455 -8.52 33.13 -1.76
CA ARG A 455 -7.38 33.51 -0.91
C ARG A 455 -7.70 33.45 0.59
N ASN A 456 -8.97 33.39 0.96
CA ASN A 456 -9.37 33.27 2.36
C ASN A 456 -9.46 31.79 2.75
N PHE A 457 -9.47 31.50 4.04
CA PHE A 457 -9.71 30.15 4.54
C PHE A 457 -10.52 30.19 5.83
N THR A 458 -11.16 29.07 6.13
CA THR A 458 -11.79 28.81 7.42
C THR A 458 -11.09 27.64 8.10
N VAL A 459 -11.12 27.65 9.44
CA VAL A 459 -10.56 26.57 10.24
C VAL A 459 -11.72 25.73 10.77
N ARG A 460 -11.69 24.43 10.53
CA ARG A 460 -12.72 23.48 10.97
C ARG A 460 -12.09 22.30 11.69
N LEU A 461 -12.69 21.89 12.81
CA LEU A 461 -12.39 20.63 13.46
C LEU A 461 -13.31 19.54 12.86
N ALA A 462 -12.72 18.60 12.14
CA ALA A 462 -13.41 17.45 11.54
C ALA A 462 -13.17 16.18 12.39
N PRO A 463 -14.10 15.22 12.43
CA PRO A 463 -13.84 13.92 13.05
C PRO A 463 -12.74 13.16 12.30
N HIS A 464 -12.07 12.23 12.97
CA HIS A 464 -11.12 11.33 12.30
C HIS A 464 -11.87 10.43 11.32
N THR A 465 -11.35 10.33 10.09
CA THR A 465 -11.86 9.38 9.10
C THR A 465 -10.68 8.62 8.47
N PRO A 466 -10.88 7.36 8.03
CA PRO A 466 -9.83 6.57 7.38
C PRO A 466 -9.30 7.19 6.08
N GLU A 467 -10.06 8.10 5.44
CA GLU A 467 -9.65 8.77 4.21
C GLU A 467 -8.57 9.85 4.46
N ASP A 468 -8.36 10.26 5.71
CA ASP A 468 -7.31 11.20 6.11
C ASP A 468 -6.02 10.44 6.51
N TYR A 469 -5.08 10.31 5.58
CA TYR A 469 -3.88 9.48 5.72
C TYR A 469 -2.76 10.11 6.57
N TYR A 470 -3.02 10.42 7.84
CA TYR A 470 -1.97 10.81 8.78
C TYR A 470 -1.20 9.60 9.29
N ILE A 471 0.12 9.58 9.08
CA ILE A 471 1.01 8.48 9.52
C ILE A 471 1.73 8.77 10.84
N TYR A 472 1.34 9.85 11.53
CA TYR A 472 1.83 10.21 12.86
C TYR A 472 0.69 10.22 13.87
N GLU A 473 0.99 9.78 15.09
CA GLU A 473 0.03 9.75 16.19
C GLU A 473 -0.28 11.17 16.67
N PRO A 474 -1.56 11.55 16.84
CA PRO A 474 -1.91 12.84 17.41
C PRO A 474 -1.59 12.87 18.91
N LEU A 475 -0.87 13.89 19.38
CA LEU A 475 -0.45 14.01 20.79
C LEU A 475 -1.10 15.18 21.55
N ILE A 476 -1.84 16.03 20.84
CA ILE A 476 -2.42 17.26 21.39
C ILE A 476 -3.91 17.32 21.12
N GLU A 477 -4.66 18.00 21.97
CA GLU A 477 -6.07 18.35 21.72
C GLU A 477 -6.14 19.74 21.08
N TYR A 478 -7.03 19.93 20.10
CA TYR A 478 -7.35 21.26 19.62
C TYR A 478 -8.36 21.94 20.56
N ASN A 479 -7.94 23.02 21.22
CA ASN A 479 -8.79 23.84 22.07
C ASN A 479 -8.68 25.33 21.67
N PRO A 480 -9.72 25.93 21.07
CA PRO A 480 -9.68 27.33 20.64
C PRO A 480 -9.56 28.34 21.79
N ASN A 481 -9.86 27.92 23.03
CA ASN A 481 -9.80 28.74 24.24
C ASN A 481 -8.58 28.40 25.13
N ALA A 482 -7.56 27.73 24.59
CA ALA A 482 -6.36 27.39 25.35
C ALA A 482 -5.63 28.65 25.87
N ASP A 483 -5.13 28.57 27.12
CA ASP A 483 -4.40 29.67 27.77
C ASP A 483 -3.03 29.87 27.14
N ASP A 484 -2.81 31.08 26.64
CA ASP A 484 -1.66 31.46 25.84
C ASP A 484 -0.48 31.99 26.67
N THR A 485 -0.65 32.12 27.99
CA THR A 485 0.38 32.63 28.92
C THR A 485 1.74 31.92 28.76
N TYR A 486 1.75 30.60 28.70
CA TYR A 486 2.99 29.82 28.58
C TYR A 486 3.58 29.84 27.17
N CYS A 487 2.74 30.02 26.16
CA CYS A 487 3.19 30.21 24.79
C CYS A 487 3.92 31.55 24.65
N GLU A 488 3.42 32.63 25.25
CA GLU A 488 4.10 33.92 25.30
C GLU A 488 5.44 33.84 26.03
N GLN A 489 5.50 33.11 27.15
CA GLN A 489 6.74 32.89 27.90
C GLN A 489 7.79 32.14 27.07
N LEU A 490 7.40 31.09 26.34
CA LEU A 490 8.32 30.35 25.50
C LEU A 490 8.80 31.19 24.31
N LEU A 491 7.89 31.88 23.61
CA LEU A 491 8.22 32.74 22.48
C LEU A 491 9.09 33.95 22.87
N ALA A 492 9.12 34.33 24.16
CA ALA A 492 9.97 35.40 24.66
C ALA A 492 11.46 35.15 24.40
N CYS A 493 11.89 33.92 24.09
CA CYS A 493 13.25 33.61 23.62
C CYS A 493 13.66 34.38 22.34
N LEU A 494 12.67 34.82 21.56
CA LEU A 494 12.84 35.68 20.39
C LEU A 494 12.28 37.07 20.68
N ASP A 495 12.78 38.08 19.98
CA ASP A 495 12.20 39.42 20.00
C ASP A 495 10.91 39.47 19.17
N LYS A 496 9.98 40.37 19.52
CA LYS A 496 8.63 40.39 18.90
C LYS A 496 8.63 40.34 17.36
N PRO A 497 9.48 41.09 16.63
CA PRO A 497 9.53 40.97 15.17
C PRO A 497 9.97 39.58 14.69
N GLN A 498 10.94 38.96 15.38
CA GLN A 498 11.43 37.62 15.06
C GLN A 498 10.41 36.53 15.41
N GLN A 499 9.59 36.73 16.45
CA GLN A 499 8.48 35.84 16.79
C GLN A 499 7.47 35.75 15.64
N GLU A 500 7.12 36.88 15.04
CA GLU A 500 6.20 36.91 13.88
C GLU A 500 6.78 36.17 12.68
N ILE A 501 8.07 36.36 12.37
CA ILE A 501 8.75 35.63 11.30
C ILE A 501 8.69 34.12 11.56
N PHE A 502 9.03 33.71 12.79
CA PHE A 502 9.01 32.31 13.20
C PHE A 502 7.60 31.71 13.06
N LEU A 503 6.60 32.34 13.68
CA LEU A 503 5.22 31.85 13.70
C LEU A 503 4.63 31.77 12.28
N ARG A 504 4.87 32.75 11.42
CA ARG A 504 4.34 32.76 10.04
C ARG A 504 5.02 31.69 9.17
N ASN A 505 6.32 31.47 9.31
CA ASN A 505 7.00 30.38 8.61
C ASN A 505 6.50 29.01 9.09
N ILE A 506 6.31 28.82 10.40
CA ILE A 506 5.71 27.58 10.94
C ILE A 506 4.27 27.43 10.45
N ALA A 507 3.48 28.50 10.43
CA ALA A 507 2.10 28.49 9.96
C ALA A 507 1.97 28.05 8.50
N ALA A 508 2.95 28.39 7.67
CA ALA A 508 3.00 27.90 6.30
C ALA A 508 3.04 26.36 6.22
N SER A 509 3.57 25.66 7.23
CA SER A 509 3.58 24.19 7.25
C SER A 509 2.20 23.55 7.44
N LEU A 510 1.15 24.31 7.77
CA LEU A 510 -0.23 23.82 7.82
C LEU A 510 -0.77 23.46 6.43
N ASP A 511 -0.41 24.24 5.40
CA ASP A 511 -0.70 23.95 3.99
C ASP A 511 0.32 24.67 3.08
N LEU A 512 1.52 24.11 2.98
CA LEU A 512 2.62 24.78 2.30
C LEU A 512 2.38 24.94 0.79
N GLN A 513 1.70 23.98 0.16
CA GLN A 513 1.40 24.02 -1.26
C GLN A 513 0.47 25.19 -1.58
N THR A 514 -0.62 25.34 -0.84
CA THR A 514 -1.56 26.44 -1.05
C THR A 514 -0.97 27.80 -0.67
N VAL A 515 -0.19 27.86 0.41
CA VAL A 515 0.54 29.09 0.78
C VAL A 515 1.49 29.53 -0.33
N ARG A 516 2.28 28.61 -0.91
CA ARG A 516 3.18 28.90 -2.04
C ARG A 516 2.40 29.36 -3.27
N LYS A 517 1.20 28.81 -3.53
CA LYS A 517 0.32 29.26 -4.63
C LYS A 517 -0.07 30.73 -4.49
N PHE A 518 -0.33 31.22 -3.27
CA PHE A 518 -0.76 32.61 -3.05
C PHE A 518 0.37 33.61 -2.76
N ARG A 519 1.44 33.16 -2.10
CA ARG A 519 2.55 34.02 -1.62
C ARG A 519 3.88 33.78 -2.35
N GLY A 520 3.92 32.82 -3.26
CA GLY A 520 5.13 32.47 -4.01
C GLY A 520 6.26 32.01 -3.09
N ARG A 521 7.40 32.71 -3.13
CA ARG A 521 8.65 32.35 -2.45
C ARG A 521 8.90 33.13 -1.15
N GLU A 522 7.86 33.71 -0.55
CA GLU A 522 7.99 34.47 0.71
C GLU A 522 8.40 33.61 1.92
N VAL A 523 8.03 32.33 1.91
CA VAL A 523 8.39 31.36 2.95
C VAL A 523 9.85 30.95 2.76
N LYS A 524 10.65 31.05 3.83
CA LYS A 524 12.11 30.85 3.81
C LYS A 524 12.53 29.75 4.78
N ALA A 525 13.68 29.12 4.51
CA ALA A 525 14.35 28.35 5.55
C ALA A 525 14.84 29.29 6.66
N MET A 526 14.79 28.84 7.91
CA MET A 526 15.20 29.64 9.06
C MET A 526 16.48 29.08 9.68
N PHE A 527 17.47 29.93 9.89
CA PHE A 527 18.67 29.60 10.64
C PHE A 527 18.54 30.17 12.04
N ALA A 528 18.41 29.27 13.03
CA ALA A 528 18.28 29.62 14.43
C ALA A 528 19.69 29.68 15.06
N ILE A 529 20.22 30.90 15.23
CA ILE A 529 21.58 31.15 15.73
C ILE A 529 21.54 31.52 17.21
N GLY A 530 22.50 31.04 18.00
CA GLY A 530 22.59 31.31 19.43
C GLY A 530 23.21 30.17 20.21
N LEU A 531 23.92 30.51 21.27
CA LEU A 531 24.58 29.58 22.20
C LEU A 531 23.56 28.95 23.15
N GLY A 532 23.85 27.75 23.67
CA GLY A 532 22.90 26.90 24.42
C GLY A 532 22.10 27.59 25.54
N SER A 533 21.03 26.91 25.99
CA SER A 533 20.09 27.43 27.00
C SER A 533 19.31 28.67 26.56
N ASN A 534 18.93 28.74 25.29
CA ASN A 534 18.25 29.89 24.68
C ASN A 534 16.81 29.59 24.22
N GLY A 535 16.25 28.41 24.54
CA GLY A 535 14.87 28.05 24.24
C GLY A 535 14.61 27.40 22.88
N LYS A 536 15.63 27.25 22.01
CA LYS A 536 15.48 26.59 20.70
C LYS A 536 14.92 25.17 20.81
N ASP A 537 15.47 24.36 21.71
CA ASP A 537 15.06 22.96 21.87
C ASP A 537 13.65 22.86 22.45
N ALA A 538 13.26 23.78 23.33
CA ALA A 538 11.90 23.84 23.87
C ALA A 538 10.86 24.24 22.79
N LEU A 539 11.18 25.21 21.92
CA LEU A 539 10.34 25.53 20.76
C LEU A 539 10.24 24.35 19.80
N ARG A 540 11.36 23.68 19.51
CA ARG A 540 11.39 22.49 18.65
C ARG A 540 10.55 21.38 19.24
N GLU A 541 10.64 21.11 20.53
CA GLU A 541 9.83 20.08 21.21
C GLU A 541 8.33 20.41 21.16
N CYS A 542 7.95 21.68 21.34
CA CYS A 542 6.57 22.12 21.21
C CYS A 542 6.04 21.87 19.78
N VAL A 543 6.76 22.32 18.75
CA VAL A 543 6.35 22.10 17.34
C VAL A 543 6.36 20.62 16.97
N SER A 544 7.35 19.87 17.43
CA SER A 544 7.43 18.41 17.27
C SER A 544 6.19 17.73 17.85
N THR A 545 5.76 18.15 19.06
CA THR A 545 4.58 17.60 19.73
C THR A 545 3.29 17.89 18.97
N ILE A 546 3.14 19.07 18.34
CA ILE A 546 1.99 19.40 17.48
C ILE A 546 1.88 18.40 16.30
N TYR A 547 3.01 17.99 15.73
CA TYR A 547 3.08 17.05 14.60
C TYR A 547 3.37 15.60 15.03
N GLY A 548 2.96 15.21 16.24
CA GLY A 548 3.05 13.81 16.69
C GLY A 548 4.46 13.24 16.81
N LYS A 549 5.47 14.12 16.94
CA LYS A 549 6.92 13.88 16.88
C LYS A 549 7.43 13.35 15.53
N ASN A 550 6.71 12.44 14.88
CA ASN A 550 7.10 11.84 13.61
C ASN A 550 6.88 12.76 12.39
N GLY A 551 5.99 13.74 12.48
CA GLY A 551 5.81 14.74 11.42
C GLY A 551 6.92 15.79 11.35
N LEU A 552 7.84 15.80 12.33
CA LEU A 552 9.05 16.62 12.33
C LEU A 552 10.28 15.76 12.06
N THR A 553 11.11 16.17 11.09
CA THR A 553 12.38 15.50 10.77
C THR A 553 13.59 16.32 11.17
N SER A 554 14.77 15.70 11.17
CA SER A 554 16.02 16.34 11.63
C SER A 554 17.17 16.17 10.62
N VAL A 555 16.87 16.32 9.33
CA VAL A 555 17.87 16.26 8.27
C VAL A 555 18.74 17.51 8.33
N SER A 556 20.04 17.31 8.54
CA SER A 556 21.02 18.38 8.77
C SER A 556 21.54 19.01 7.48
N LEU A 557 22.17 20.17 7.58
CA LEU A 557 22.91 20.77 6.46
C LEU A 557 24.03 19.86 5.92
N GLY A 558 24.61 19.00 6.77
CA GLY A 558 25.60 18.01 6.37
C GLY A 558 25.01 16.90 5.50
N ASP A 559 23.74 16.56 5.70
CA ASP A 559 23.03 15.59 4.87
C ASP A 559 22.72 16.16 3.48
N PHE A 560 22.34 17.44 3.40
CA PHE A 560 22.22 18.17 2.12
C PHE A 560 23.56 18.25 1.38
N GLN A 561 24.66 18.50 2.10
CA GLN A 561 26.00 18.48 1.49
C GLN A 561 26.34 17.07 0.95
N SER A 562 26.13 16.04 1.77
CA SER A 562 26.38 14.65 1.38
C SER A 562 25.54 14.23 0.18
N TYR A 563 24.31 14.71 0.09
CA TYR A 563 23.44 14.51 -1.05
C TYR A 563 24.03 15.12 -2.32
N ASP A 564 24.47 16.37 -2.28
CA ASP A 564 25.07 17.03 -3.44
C ASP A 564 26.37 16.35 -3.90
N GLU A 565 27.11 15.74 -2.97
CA GLU A 565 28.32 14.94 -3.22
C GLU A 565 28.04 13.52 -3.75
N GLY A 566 26.77 13.11 -3.88
CA GLY A 566 26.35 11.85 -4.51
C GLY A 566 25.72 10.82 -3.56
N ARG A 567 25.66 11.07 -2.24
CA ARG A 567 24.99 10.17 -1.28
C ARG A 567 23.49 10.51 -1.17
N LYS A 568 22.68 10.03 -2.10
CA LYS A 568 21.27 10.42 -2.30
C LYS A 568 20.24 9.82 -1.33
N PHE A 569 20.65 9.10 -0.29
CA PHE A 569 19.72 8.48 0.67
C PHE A 569 19.40 9.38 1.90
N GLY A 570 20.26 10.35 2.21
CA GLY A 570 20.16 11.14 3.45
C GLY A 570 18.92 12.05 3.53
N LEU A 571 18.32 12.39 2.39
CA LEU A 571 17.14 13.26 2.32
C LEU A 571 15.81 12.51 2.30
N ALA A 572 15.81 11.17 2.30
CA ALA A 572 14.58 10.36 2.29
C ALA A 572 13.58 10.70 3.40
N PRO A 573 13.98 11.06 4.64
CA PRO A 573 13.03 11.45 5.67
C PRO A 573 12.14 12.66 5.29
N LEU A 574 12.57 13.52 4.36
CA LEU A 574 11.85 14.73 3.96
C LEU A 574 10.57 14.47 3.15
N ILE A 575 10.35 13.24 2.68
CA ILE A 575 9.23 12.88 1.80
C ILE A 575 7.88 13.17 2.49
N TYR A 576 7.72 12.79 3.76
CA TYR A 576 6.45 12.94 4.50
C TYR A 576 6.54 13.97 5.65
N SER A 577 7.61 14.75 5.67
CA SER A 577 7.88 15.73 6.73
C SER A 577 7.01 16.98 6.57
N ARG A 578 6.50 17.50 7.69
CA ARG A 578 5.81 18.80 7.75
C ARG A 578 6.76 19.93 8.10
N VAL A 579 7.71 19.62 8.97
CA VAL A 579 8.78 20.54 9.38
C VAL A 579 10.06 19.75 9.47
N ASN A 580 11.11 20.22 8.80
CA ASN A 580 12.46 19.74 9.04
C ASN A 580 13.16 20.69 9.99
N TRP A 581 13.41 20.26 11.23
CA TRP A 581 14.15 21.05 12.22
C TRP A 581 15.37 20.30 12.74
N ALA A 582 16.53 20.58 12.14
CA ALA A 582 17.81 20.01 12.56
C ALA A 582 18.37 20.77 13.77
N SER A 583 18.48 20.09 14.91
CA SER A 583 19.04 20.66 16.15
C SER A 583 20.56 20.76 16.13
N GLU A 584 21.22 19.88 15.39
CA GLU A 584 22.67 19.86 15.26
C GLU A 584 23.03 19.97 13.79
N ASN A 585 23.96 20.89 13.50
CA ASN A 585 24.46 21.07 12.16
C ASN A 585 25.98 21.25 12.23
N PRO A 586 26.73 20.55 11.36
CA PRO A 586 28.15 20.83 11.24
C PRO A 586 28.35 22.29 10.81
N GLN A 587 29.49 22.88 11.19
CA GLN A 587 29.93 24.14 10.60
C GLN A 587 30.26 23.90 9.12
N THR A 588 29.24 23.95 8.27
CA THR A 588 29.41 23.80 6.83
C THR A 588 29.91 25.12 6.25
N SER A 589 31.06 25.09 5.60
CA SER A 589 31.72 26.30 5.11
C SER A 589 31.13 26.86 3.80
N ARG A 590 30.08 26.23 3.24
CA ARG A 590 29.56 26.47 1.87
C ARG A 590 28.05 26.23 1.72
N ILE A 591 27.23 26.72 2.65
CA ILE A 591 25.76 26.61 2.58
C ILE A 591 25.20 27.19 1.26
N ASP A 592 25.82 28.26 0.76
CA ASP A 592 25.43 28.97 -0.46
C ASP A 592 25.54 28.12 -1.74
N ARG A 593 26.31 27.02 -1.71
CA ARG A 593 26.48 26.13 -2.85
C ARG A 593 25.52 24.94 -2.86
N LEU A 594 24.85 24.68 -1.75
CA LEU A 594 23.96 23.53 -1.60
C LEU A 594 22.76 23.66 -2.55
N GLN A 595 22.80 22.91 -3.66
CA GLN A 595 21.73 22.92 -4.66
C GLN A 595 20.50 22.18 -4.13
N SER A 596 20.69 21.07 -3.42
CA SER A 596 19.58 20.34 -2.79
C SER A 596 18.82 21.18 -1.76
N LEU A 597 19.53 21.97 -0.94
CA LEU A 597 18.88 22.89 0.00
C LEU A 597 18.04 23.95 -0.74
N LYS A 598 18.55 24.45 -1.87
CA LYS A 598 17.80 25.38 -2.72
C LYS A 598 16.51 24.74 -3.23
N LEU A 599 16.57 23.53 -3.78
CA LEU A 599 15.41 22.78 -4.29
C LEU A 599 14.39 22.51 -3.17
N PHE A 600 14.88 22.11 -1.99
CA PHE A 600 14.05 21.90 -0.81
C PHE A 600 13.26 23.15 -0.40
N VAL A 601 13.93 24.31 -0.31
CA VAL A 601 13.28 25.57 0.08
C VAL A 601 12.27 26.05 -0.97
N THR A 602 12.57 25.87 -2.26
CA THR A 602 11.66 26.25 -3.34
C THR A 602 10.51 25.26 -3.54
N GLY A 603 10.62 24.04 -3.01
CA GLY A 603 9.66 22.96 -3.23
C GLY A 603 9.84 22.26 -4.58
N ASP A 604 11.01 22.40 -5.20
CA ASP A 604 11.34 21.72 -6.45
C ASP A 604 11.69 20.24 -6.18
N THR A 605 11.62 19.40 -7.22
CA THR A 605 11.85 17.95 -7.14
C THR A 605 13.27 17.60 -6.67
N LEU A 606 13.34 16.71 -5.69
CA LEU A 606 14.52 15.98 -5.23
C LEU A 606 14.39 14.51 -5.63
N HIS A 607 15.49 13.76 -5.60
CA HIS A 607 15.49 12.32 -5.88
C HIS A 607 16.20 11.57 -4.76
N CYS A 608 15.62 10.47 -4.30
CA CYS A 608 16.23 9.57 -3.35
C CYS A 608 16.61 8.26 -4.03
N GLU A 609 17.84 7.79 -3.81
CA GLU A 609 18.28 6.47 -4.27
C GLU A 609 18.35 5.51 -3.09
N HIS A 610 17.54 4.45 -3.14
CA HIS A 610 17.67 3.33 -2.22
C HIS A 610 18.58 2.26 -2.83
N LYS A 611 19.41 1.63 -2.01
CA LYS A 611 20.35 0.61 -2.48
C LYS A 611 19.59 -0.54 -3.17
N GLY A 612 19.82 -0.71 -4.46
CA GLY A 612 19.20 -1.77 -5.26
C GLY A 612 17.71 -1.55 -5.59
N LYS A 613 17.20 -0.32 -5.46
CA LYS A 613 15.88 0.09 -5.97
C LYS A 613 16.05 1.29 -6.91
N ASP A 614 15.06 1.52 -7.77
CA ASP A 614 15.03 2.69 -8.65
C ASP A 614 15.00 4.00 -7.85
N HIS A 615 15.43 5.08 -8.49
CA HIS A 615 15.40 6.41 -7.90
C HIS A 615 13.93 6.85 -7.71
N ILE A 616 13.61 7.41 -6.54
CA ILE A 616 12.30 7.95 -6.22
C ILE A 616 12.39 9.46 -6.28
N GLU A 617 11.63 10.09 -7.17
CA GLU A 617 11.47 11.53 -7.20
C GLU A 617 10.41 11.98 -6.17
N PHE A 618 10.67 13.07 -5.47
CA PHE A 618 9.72 13.65 -4.53
C PHE A 618 9.89 15.17 -4.42
N SER A 619 8.81 15.88 -4.11
CA SER A 619 8.85 17.29 -3.72
C SER A 619 8.53 17.40 -2.23
N SER A 620 9.31 18.17 -1.48
CA SER A 620 9.09 18.30 -0.03
C SER A 620 8.12 19.44 0.28
N ASN A 621 7.10 19.12 1.08
CA ASN A 621 6.16 20.06 1.66
C ASN A 621 6.58 20.55 3.06
N ALA A 622 7.84 20.33 3.45
CA ALA A 622 8.35 20.71 4.76
C ALA A 622 8.94 22.13 4.80
N ILE A 623 8.79 22.80 5.94
CA ILE A 623 9.53 24.03 6.27
C ILE A 623 10.89 23.67 6.88
N GLY A 624 11.96 24.34 6.47
CA GLY A 624 13.31 24.09 6.97
C GLY A 624 13.74 25.01 8.11
N ILE A 625 14.21 24.44 9.21
CA ILE A 625 14.82 25.15 10.33
C ILE A 625 16.13 24.45 10.73
N PHE A 626 17.20 25.23 10.89
CA PHE A 626 18.52 24.70 11.18
C PHE A 626 19.12 25.46 12.35
N ASN A 627 19.36 24.76 13.46
CA ASN A 627 20.06 25.32 14.60
C ASN A 627 21.56 25.41 14.28
N LEU A 628 22.12 26.60 14.47
CA LEU A 628 23.54 26.88 14.31
C LEU A 628 24.08 27.51 15.60
N ASN A 629 25.29 27.11 15.98
CA ASN A 629 25.98 27.71 17.12
C ASN A 629 26.48 29.10 16.77
N GLU A 630 27.05 29.22 15.58
CA GLU A 630 27.57 30.46 15.03
C GLU A 630 26.97 30.72 13.67
N THR A 631 27.03 31.98 13.30
CA THR A 631 26.62 32.45 12.00
C THR A 631 27.47 31.81 10.88
N PRO A 632 26.84 31.18 9.87
CA PRO A 632 27.58 30.52 8.81
C PRO A 632 28.24 31.53 7.86
N ALA A 633 29.38 31.13 7.30
CA ALA A 633 30.09 31.95 6.33
C ALA A 633 29.41 31.89 4.95
N PHE A 634 28.87 33.02 4.47
CA PHE A 634 28.34 33.14 3.11
C PHE A 634 29.37 33.80 2.19
N GLN A 635 29.76 33.13 1.10
CA GLN A 635 30.73 33.66 0.11
C GLN A 635 30.06 34.17 -1.18
N GLY A 636 28.85 33.71 -1.50
CA GLY A 636 28.13 34.00 -2.74
C GLY A 636 27.32 35.31 -2.77
N VAL A 637 26.60 35.51 -3.89
CA VAL A 637 25.72 36.67 -4.12
C VAL A 637 24.58 36.67 -3.10
N ILE A 638 24.72 37.57 -2.13
CA ILE A 638 23.87 37.75 -0.95
C ILE A 638 22.37 37.76 -1.26
N GLN A 639 21.95 38.37 -2.38
CA GLN A 639 20.53 38.51 -2.68
C GLN A 639 19.85 37.15 -2.87
N ALA A 640 20.51 36.21 -3.56
CA ALA A 640 19.96 34.88 -3.78
C ALA A 640 19.80 34.06 -2.48
N ILE A 641 20.62 34.35 -1.47
CA ILE A 641 20.54 33.73 -0.14
C ILE A 641 19.43 34.39 0.68
N LYS A 642 19.36 35.73 0.67
CA LYS A 642 18.31 36.51 1.35
C LYS A 642 16.90 36.15 0.88
N ASP A 643 16.74 35.76 -0.37
CA ASP A 643 15.43 35.37 -0.92
C ASP A 643 14.96 34.00 -0.39
N ARG A 644 15.84 33.20 0.24
CA ARG A 644 15.55 31.80 0.65
C ARG A 644 15.80 31.50 2.12
N ILE A 645 16.64 32.28 2.79
CA ILE A 645 17.05 32.07 4.17
C ILE A 645 16.70 33.29 5.01
N ALA A 646 16.15 33.05 6.20
CA ALA A 646 15.93 34.01 7.27
C ALA A 646 16.81 33.63 8.47
N ILE A 647 17.35 34.62 9.16
CA ILE A 647 18.19 34.40 10.34
C ILE A 647 17.41 34.81 11.59
N LEU A 648 17.27 33.88 12.53
CA LEU A 648 16.68 34.13 13.84
C LEU A 648 17.78 34.10 14.89
N GLU A 649 18.00 35.22 15.56
CA GLU A 649 19.00 35.39 16.61
C GLU A 649 18.37 35.17 17.99
N PHE A 650 18.75 34.07 18.63
CA PHE A 650 18.38 33.74 20.00
C PHE A 650 19.40 34.35 20.96
N LYS A 651 19.24 35.66 21.23
CA LYS A 651 20.14 36.46 22.09
C LYS A 651 19.93 36.25 23.58
N LYS A 652 18.79 35.67 23.95
CA LYS A 652 18.37 35.50 25.34
C LYS A 652 18.84 34.16 25.88
N THR A 653 19.15 34.13 27.17
CA THR A 653 19.57 32.94 27.91
C THR A 653 18.61 32.70 29.07
N PHE A 654 18.10 31.48 29.17
CA PHE A 654 17.26 31.04 30.27
C PHE A 654 18.13 30.62 31.45
N VAL A 655 17.88 31.24 32.60
CA VAL A 655 18.60 31.01 33.86
C VAL A 655 17.62 30.93 35.03
N ASP A 656 17.99 30.28 36.13
CA ASP A 656 17.08 30.14 37.28
C ASP A 656 16.83 31.49 37.98
N ASN A 657 17.87 32.31 38.08
CA ASN A 657 17.87 33.61 38.75
C ASN A 657 18.38 34.70 37.80
N PRO A 658 17.52 35.27 36.95
CA PRO A 658 17.93 36.32 36.02
C PRO A 658 18.35 37.59 36.75
N SER A 659 19.47 38.18 36.33
CA SER A 659 19.94 39.44 36.86
C SER A 659 19.04 40.60 36.40
N PRO A 660 18.58 41.49 37.30
CA PRO A 660 17.79 42.67 36.92
C PRO A 660 18.51 43.62 35.95
N ASN A 661 19.84 43.52 35.87
CA ASN A 661 20.68 44.36 35.02
C ASN A 661 20.97 43.73 33.64
N ASN A 662 20.60 42.47 33.41
CA ASN A 662 20.80 41.79 32.13
C ASN A 662 19.45 41.47 31.47
N LEU A 663 19.02 42.33 30.53
CA LEU A 663 17.77 42.16 29.79
C LEU A 663 17.71 40.88 28.92
N ASN A 664 18.87 40.25 28.68
CA ASN A 664 18.95 39.00 27.91
C ASN A 664 18.82 37.76 28.80
N GLU A 665 18.82 37.88 30.13
CA GLU A 665 18.55 36.77 31.04
C GLU A 665 17.07 36.68 31.36
N ILE A 666 16.47 35.52 31.08
CA ILE A 666 15.05 35.25 31.35
C ILE A 666 14.96 34.09 32.33
N LYS A 667 13.98 34.13 33.23
CA LYS A 667 13.72 33.02 34.13
C LYS A 667 13.33 31.76 33.34
N GLY A 668 14.10 30.68 33.49
CA GLY A 668 13.77 29.38 32.90
C GLY A 668 12.57 28.73 33.58
N ASP A 669 11.71 28.08 32.79
CA ASP A 669 10.69 27.15 33.29
C ASP A 669 11.12 25.72 32.94
N PRO A 670 11.44 24.86 33.94
CA PRO A 670 11.90 23.51 33.69
C PRO A 670 10.83 22.61 33.04
N ARG A 671 9.54 22.97 33.16
CA ARG A 671 8.43 22.20 32.57
C ARG A 671 8.52 22.14 31.06
N PHE A 672 9.06 23.17 30.40
CA PHE A 672 9.27 23.18 28.95
C PHE A 672 10.25 22.11 28.44
N ARG A 673 11.05 21.49 29.32
CA ARG A 673 12.01 20.44 28.95
C ARG A 673 11.64 19.07 29.49
N TYR A 674 11.19 19.01 30.74
CA TYR A 674 11.04 17.74 31.46
C TYR A 674 9.58 17.28 31.63
N ASP A 675 8.61 18.15 31.37
CA ASP A 675 7.18 17.85 31.57
C ASP A 675 6.45 17.77 30.23
N GLN A 676 6.43 16.56 29.68
CA GLN A 676 5.82 16.28 28.38
C GLN A 676 4.30 16.45 28.40
N ASP A 677 3.65 16.16 29.53
CA ASP A 677 2.19 16.29 29.67
C ASP A 677 1.79 17.76 29.73
N PHE A 678 2.59 18.60 30.41
CA PHE A 678 2.41 20.04 30.37
C PHE A 678 2.53 20.59 28.94
N ILE A 679 3.52 20.14 28.17
CA ILE A 679 3.68 20.54 26.77
C ILE A 679 2.42 20.15 25.97
N ARG A 680 1.97 18.89 26.09
CA ARG A 680 0.83 18.35 25.34
C ARG A 680 -0.51 19.01 25.69
N THR A 681 -0.76 19.30 26.96
CA THR A 681 -2.08 19.70 27.45
C THR A 681 -2.26 21.21 27.62
N LYS A 682 -1.17 21.97 27.83
CA LYS A 682 -1.23 23.41 28.08
C LYS A 682 -0.55 24.22 26.98
N LEU A 683 0.72 23.93 26.71
CA LEU A 683 1.54 24.74 25.83
C LEU A 683 1.19 24.55 24.34
N ALA A 684 1.26 23.32 23.83
CA ALA A 684 1.11 23.03 22.42
C ALA A 684 -0.29 23.36 21.85
N PRO A 685 -1.41 23.16 22.58
CA PRO A 685 -2.74 23.61 22.13
C PRO A 685 -2.81 25.14 21.95
N ALA A 686 -2.26 25.91 22.89
CA ALA A 686 -2.20 27.37 22.76
C ALA A 686 -1.26 27.81 21.63
N PHE A 687 -0.14 27.12 21.48
CA PHE A 687 0.81 27.35 20.39
C PHE A 687 0.17 27.09 19.02
N LEU A 688 -0.65 26.04 18.88
CA LEU A 688 -1.42 25.77 17.67
C LEU A 688 -2.38 26.93 17.33
N ASN A 689 -3.06 27.52 18.32
CA ASN A 689 -3.88 28.72 18.09
C ASN A 689 -3.05 29.90 17.57
N ARG A 690 -1.84 30.10 18.10
CA ARG A 690 -0.90 31.14 17.60
C ARG A 690 -0.47 30.86 16.16
N ILE A 691 -0.21 29.61 15.81
CA ILE A 691 0.12 29.19 14.42
C ILE A 691 -1.06 29.47 13.48
N LEU A 692 -2.29 29.08 13.85
CA LEU A 692 -3.49 29.33 13.04
C LEU A 692 -3.74 30.83 12.83
N LYS A 693 -3.57 31.65 13.88
CA LYS A 693 -3.64 33.11 13.77
C LYS A 693 -2.53 33.67 12.87
N ALA A 694 -1.32 33.14 12.97
CA ALA A 694 -0.22 33.54 12.11
C ALA A 694 -0.44 33.16 10.64
N LEU A 695 -1.16 32.07 10.35
CA LEU A 695 -1.54 31.72 8.97
C LEU A 695 -2.44 32.80 8.34
N ASN A 696 -3.42 33.31 9.09
CA ASN A 696 -4.25 34.43 8.63
C ASN A 696 -3.38 35.65 8.30
N ASN A 697 -2.49 36.04 9.22
CA ASN A 697 -1.59 37.19 9.04
C ASN A 697 -0.63 36.99 7.86
N LEU A 698 -0.13 35.76 7.65
CA LEU A 698 0.73 35.39 6.54
C LEU A 698 0.01 35.58 5.21
N ILE A 699 -1.25 35.14 5.10
CA ILE A 699 -1.99 35.23 3.84
C ILE A 699 -2.42 36.68 3.54
N GLU A 700 -2.77 37.45 4.55
CA GLU A 700 -3.15 38.86 4.43
C GLU A 700 -1.94 39.75 4.11
N SER A 701 -0.91 39.71 4.95
CA SER A 701 0.17 40.71 4.96
C SER A 701 1.56 40.17 4.57
N GLY A 702 1.80 38.86 4.71
CA GLY A 702 3.07 38.23 4.30
C GLY A 702 4.03 38.03 5.44
N ILE A 703 5.33 37.97 5.12
CA ILE A 703 6.38 37.91 6.14
C ILE A 703 7.33 39.09 5.94
N ASP A 704 7.41 39.95 6.95
CA ASP A 704 8.39 41.03 6.99
C ASP A 704 9.70 40.52 7.58
N TYR A 705 10.75 40.49 6.76
CA TYR A 705 12.08 40.03 7.15
C TYR A 705 13.05 41.18 7.48
N GLU A 706 12.60 42.44 7.49
CA GLU A 706 13.49 43.60 7.66
C GLU A 706 14.30 43.55 8.96
N CYS A 707 13.72 43.07 10.07
CA CYS A 707 14.43 42.94 11.34
C CYS A 707 15.59 41.92 11.29
N THR A 708 15.60 41.01 10.31
CA THR A 708 16.68 40.04 10.08
C THR A 708 17.71 40.55 9.06
N THR A 709 17.42 41.63 8.34
CA THR A 709 18.36 42.27 7.41
C THR A 709 19.61 42.75 8.13
N ASP A 710 19.47 43.26 9.36
CA ASP A 710 20.61 43.71 10.17
C ASP A 710 21.45 42.53 10.68
N ALA A 711 20.83 41.40 11.04
CA ALA A 711 21.56 40.17 11.33
C ALA A 711 22.37 39.70 10.10
N PHE A 712 21.78 39.79 8.90
CA PHE A 712 22.50 39.53 7.65
C PHE A 712 23.62 40.54 7.39
N ARG A 713 23.47 41.82 7.74
CA ARG A 713 24.53 42.84 7.61
C ARG A 713 25.67 42.61 8.60
N ASN A 714 25.36 42.31 9.85
CA ASN A 714 26.36 41.98 10.86
C ASN A 714 27.14 40.71 10.47
N LEU A 715 26.43 39.68 9.96
CA LEU A 715 27.03 38.50 9.36
C LEU A 715 28.00 38.84 8.23
N GLN A 716 27.64 39.78 7.35
CA GLN A 716 28.51 40.21 6.25
C GLN A 716 29.81 40.79 6.79
N ARG A 717 29.74 41.68 7.79
CA ARG A 717 30.90 42.30 8.43
C ARG A 717 31.79 41.27 9.14
N GLU A 718 31.20 40.34 9.88
CA GLU A 718 31.94 39.28 10.59
C GLU A 718 32.64 38.27 9.66
N ASN A 719 32.15 38.10 8.43
CA ASN A 719 32.68 37.12 7.48
C ASN A 719 33.70 37.69 6.50
N ASN A 720 33.64 38.99 6.20
CA ASN A 720 34.55 39.63 5.26
C ASN A 720 34.75 41.11 5.61
N HIS A 721 35.94 41.44 6.11
CA HIS A 721 36.36 42.80 6.49
C HIS A 721 36.21 43.82 5.35
N LEU A 722 36.15 43.39 4.09
CA LEU A 722 35.94 44.31 2.96
C LEU A 722 34.54 44.96 2.99
N PHE A 723 33.57 44.42 3.73
CA PHE A 723 32.30 45.12 3.95
C PHE A 723 32.46 46.36 4.84
N ASP A 724 33.29 46.27 5.89
CA ASP A 724 33.61 47.43 6.73
C ASP A 724 34.33 48.49 5.90
N PHE A 725 35.30 48.08 5.08
CA PHE A 725 35.97 48.96 4.11
C PHE A 725 34.98 49.66 3.15
N ILE A 726 34.04 48.91 2.56
CA ILE A 726 33.04 49.46 1.63
C ILE A 726 32.19 50.53 2.31
N GLU A 727 31.82 50.31 3.56
CA GLU A 727 30.95 51.22 4.31
C GLU A 727 31.70 52.48 4.78
N ASP A 728 32.89 52.31 5.36
CA ASP A 728 33.73 53.41 5.85
C ASP A 728 34.14 54.35 4.71
N GLU A 729 34.53 53.78 3.55
CA GLU A 729 34.90 54.53 2.35
C GLU A 729 33.70 54.93 1.49
N LYS A 730 32.47 54.62 1.94
CA LYS A 730 31.19 54.94 1.28
C LYS A 730 31.14 54.47 -0.19
N LEU A 731 31.73 53.32 -0.47
CA LEU A 731 31.72 52.71 -1.79
C LEU A 731 30.34 52.10 -2.06
N GLY A 732 29.73 52.40 -3.20
CA GLY A 732 28.45 51.81 -3.55
C GLY A 732 28.10 51.90 -5.02
N TYR A 733 26.86 51.51 -5.36
CA TYR A 733 26.38 51.55 -6.75
C TYR A 733 26.14 53.00 -7.20
N VAL A 734 26.81 53.39 -8.28
CA VAL A 734 26.68 54.71 -8.91
C VAL A 734 26.49 54.50 -10.41
N GLU A 735 25.37 54.99 -10.95
CA GLU A 735 25.05 54.87 -12.37
C GLU A 735 26.09 55.63 -13.22
N GLY A 736 26.71 54.93 -14.18
CA GLY A 736 27.83 55.48 -14.96
C GLY A 736 29.16 55.63 -14.21
N GLY A 737 29.21 55.33 -12.91
CA GLY A 737 30.43 55.39 -12.10
C GLY A 737 31.47 54.36 -12.54
N GLU A 738 32.75 54.72 -12.50
CA GLU A 738 33.85 53.79 -12.76
C GLU A 738 35.00 54.00 -11.77
N MET A 739 35.54 52.90 -11.27
CA MET A 739 36.72 52.92 -10.40
C MET A 739 37.83 52.04 -10.95
N SER A 740 39.05 52.59 -11.00
CA SER A 740 40.23 51.83 -11.43
C SER A 740 40.78 50.97 -10.31
N ALA A 741 41.46 49.87 -10.66
CA ALA A 741 42.15 49.02 -9.69
C ALA A 741 43.12 49.81 -8.80
N SER A 742 43.79 50.82 -9.35
CA SER A 742 44.73 51.66 -8.62
C SER A 742 44.02 52.55 -7.59
N ALA A 743 42.86 53.11 -7.95
CA ALA A 743 42.08 53.97 -7.05
C ALA A 743 41.49 53.16 -5.89
N LEU A 744 40.88 52.01 -6.20
CA LEU A 744 40.37 51.10 -5.17
C LEU A 744 41.50 50.63 -4.23
N TRP A 745 42.68 50.34 -4.78
CA TRP A 745 43.81 49.86 -3.98
C TRP A 745 44.32 50.93 -3.03
N MET A 746 44.42 52.18 -3.49
CA MET A 746 44.83 53.29 -2.62
C MET A 746 43.86 53.48 -1.45
N LEU A 747 42.54 53.40 -1.69
CA LEU A 747 41.55 53.49 -0.63
C LEU A 747 41.71 52.33 0.37
N LEU A 748 41.82 51.10 -0.13
CA LEU A 748 41.92 49.91 0.73
C LEU A 748 43.25 49.86 1.52
N GLU A 749 44.35 50.24 0.90
CA GLU A 749 45.67 50.31 1.54
C GLU A 749 45.69 51.35 2.66
N ASN A 750 45.08 52.51 2.44
CA ASN A 750 44.92 53.53 3.47
C ASN A 750 44.02 53.05 4.62
N TRP A 751 42.89 52.42 4.30
CA TRP A 751 42.00 51.85 5.31
C TRP A 751 42.67 50.76 6.15
N TYR A 752 43.47 49.89 5.53
CA TYR A 752 44.27 48.89 6.25
C TYR A 752 45.32 49.50 7.17
N ILE A 753 45.89 50.65 6.82
CA ILE A 753 46.83 51.36 7.70
C ILE A 753 46.08 51.95 8.89
N GLN A 754 44.91 52.55 8.66
CA GLN A 754 44.10 53.20 9.70
C GLN A 754 43.55 52.21 10.73
N ASN A 755 43.11 51.03 10.29
CA ASN A 755 42.57 50.02 11.19
C ASN A 755 43.64 49.07 11.79
N GLY A 756 44.91 49.25 11.42
CA GLY A 756 46.03 48.45 11.92
C GLY A 756 46.27 47.10 11.22
N THR A 757 45.50 46.76 10.17
CA THR A 757 45.70 45.54 9.37
C THR A 757 47.05 45.55 8.63
N LEU A 758 47.53 46.73 8.23
CA LEU A 758 48.81 46.94 7.55
C LEU A 758 49.64 47.97 8.31
N THR A 759 50.84 47.59 8.75
CA THR A 759 51.83 48.54 9.26
C THR A 759 53.01 48.61 8.30
N ILE A 760 53.43 49.82 7.97
CA ILE A 760 54.59 50.08 7.11
C ILE A 760 55.67 50.74 7.98
N ASP A 761 56.84 50.10 8.10
CA ASP A 761 57.96 50.64 8.88
C ASP A 761 58.75 51.71 8.10
N GLU A 762 59.71 52.36 8.77
CA GLU A 762 60.59 53.39 8.19
C GLU A 762 61.45 52.86 7.02
N ASN A 763 61.62 51.54 6.91
CA ASN A 763 62.34 50.87 5.83
C ASN A 763 61.40 50.37 4.71
N ASN A 764 60.14 50.81 4.72
CA ASN A 764 59.10 50.43 3.76
C ASN A 764 58.76 48.92 3.76
N ARG A 765 59.03 48.21 4.87
CA ARG A 765 58.60 46.83 5.06
C ARG A 765 57.14 46.80 5.50
N ARG A 766 56.38 45.92 4.86
CA ARG A 766 54.94 45.77 5.07
C ARG A 766 54.68 44.57 5.97
N THR A 767 54.15 44.83 7.17
CA THR A 767 53.71 43.79 8.11
C THR A 767 52.20 43.74 8.11
N TRP A 768 51.65 42.54 7.95
CA TRP A 768 50.20 42.30 7.86
C TRP A 768 49.72 41.58 9.11
N ILE A 769 48.64 42.06 9.70
CA ILE A 769 47.89 41.34 10.73
C ILE A 769 46.81 40.53 10.02
N ASP A 770 46.74 39.23 10.28
CA ASP A 770 45.71 38.37 9.72
C ASP A 770 44.34 38.69 10.33
N GLN A 771 43.29 38.56 9.53
CA GLN A 771 41.93 38.78 10.00
C GLN A 771 41.51 37.71 11.01
N VAL A 772 40.50 38.03 11.83
CA VAL A 772 39.97 37.14 12.88
C VAL A 772 39.58 35.77 12.32
N ARG A 773 39.06 35.70 11.08
CA ARG A 773 38.72 34.45 10.40
C ARG A 773 39.79 34.05 9.38
N PRO A 774 40.37 32.84 9.45
CA PRO A 774 41.37 32.36 8.49
C PRO A 774 40.88 32.30 7.03
N SER A 775 39.57 32.16 6.82
CA SER A 775 38.95 32.17 5.50
C SER A 775 38.90 33.56 4.85
N ASP A 776 38.98 34.63 5.66
CA ASP A 776 38.94 36.01 5.19
C ASP A 776 40.36 36.57 5.01
N LYS A 777 40.91 36.39 3.82
CA LYS A 777 42.28 36.81 3.53
C LYS A 777 42.36 38.28 3.16
N ASN A 778 43.35 38.98 3.73
CA ASN A 778 43.77 40.32 3.33
C ASN A 778 44.04 40.40 1.82
N VAL A 779 43.69 41.53 1.21
CA VAL A 779 44.08 41.87 -0.16
C VAL A 779 45.48 42.46 -0.10
N LYS A 780 46.49 41.75 -0.62
CA LYS A 780 47.91 42.15 -0.47
C LYS A 780 48.48 42.89 -1.68
N GLY A 781 47.70 43.07 -2.75
CA GLY A 781 48.14 43.82 -3.93
C GLY A 781 47.04 44.22 -4.90
N ILE A 782 47.38 45.19 -5.77
CA ILE A 782 46.48 45.80 -6.77
C ILE A 782 45.85 44.77 -7.71
N ASN A 783 46.56 43.69 -8.04
CA ASN A 783 46.08 42.63 -8.93
C ASN A 783 44.92 41.82 -8.34
N GLN A 784 44.73 41.83 -7.01
CA GLN A 784 43.69 41.06 -6.32
C GLN A 784 42.38 41.87 -6.15
N ILE A 785 42.45 43.20 -6.17
CA ILE A 785 41.36 44.04 -5.67
C ILE A 785 40.11 44.00 -6.56
N ILE A 786 40.24 44.09 -7.88
CA ILE A 786 39.09 44.06 -8.80
C ILE A 786 38.34 42.74 -8.66
N ALA A 787 39.06 41.63 -8.51
CA ALA A 787 38.44 40.33 -8.34
C ALA A 787 37.65 40.25 -7.02
N ARG A 788 38.22 40.74 -5.91
CA ARG A 788 37.60 40.73 -4.58
C ARG A 788 36.43 41.71 -4.46
N ILE A 789 36.57 42.95 -4.92
CA ILE A 789 35.49 43.95 -4.86
C ILE A 789 34.33 43.57 -5.81
N ALA A 790 34.61 43.02 -6.99
CA ALA A 790 33.54 42.57 -7.90
C ALA A 790 32.70 41.40 -7.33
N GLN A 791 33.22 40.60 -6.40
CA GLN A 791 32.42 39.58 -5.70
C GLN A 791 31.36 40.23 -4.79
N LEU A 792 31.63 41.43 -4.27
CA LEU A 792 30.76 42.16 -3.35
C LEU A 792 29.75 43.04 -4.10
N PHE A 793 30.07 43.41 -5.35
CA PHE A 793 29.20 44.17 -6.25
C PHE A 793 28.79 43.36 -7.50
N PRO A 794 27.83 42.43 -7.38
CA PRO A 794 27.44 41.54 -8.49
C PRO A 794 26.87 42.25 -9.73
N LYS A 795 26.28 43.45 -9.57
CA LYS A 795 25.81 44.28 -10.71
C LYS A 795 26.93 45.08 -11.39
N ALA A 796 28.14 45.09 -10.85
CA ALA A 796 29.25 45.84 -11.41
C ALA A 796 29.95 45.06 -12.53
N VAL A 797 30.36 45.77 -13.58
CA VAL A 797 30.94 45.15 -14.78
C VAL A 797 32.45 45.35 -14.81
N ARG A 798 33.20 44.25 -14.87
CA ARG A 798 34.65 44.28 -15.07
C ARG A 798 34.94 44.74 -16.50
N ALA A 799 35.70 45.81 -16.66
CA ALA A 799 36.07 46.35 -17.97
C ALA A 799 37.53 46.82 -17.96
N THR A 800 38.02 47.24 -19.12
CA THR A 800 39.30 47.92 -19.26
C THR A 800 39.08 49.32 -19.80
N ARG A 801 39.94 50.25 -19.36
CA ARG A 801 39.98 51.63 -19.84
C ARG A 801 41.40 51.94 -20.29
N TYR A 802 41.55 52.58 -21.44
CA TYR A 802 42.86 53.02 -21.88
C TYR A 802 43.33 54.17 -21.00
N CYS A 803 44.56 54.09 -20.49
CA CYS A 803 45.17 55.15 -19.69
C CYS A 803 46.26 55.83 -20.50
N ASP A 804 46.04 57.09 -20.89
CA ASP A 804 46.96 57.89 -21.71
C ASP A 804 48.34 58.06 -21.06
N ILE A 805 48.35 58.15 -19.72
CA ILE A 805 49.58 58.33 -18.93
C ILE A 805 50.45 57.06 -18.96
N ARG A 806 49.83 55.88 -18.85
CA ARG A 806 50.55 54.59 -18.81
C ARG A 806 50.67 53.92 -20.18
N LYS A 807 50.05 54.48 -21.22
CA LYS A 807 49.92 53.94 -22.59
C LYS A 807 49.51 52.47 -22.62
N LYS A 808 48.62 52.06 -21.71
CA LYS A 808 48.17 50.67 -21.53
C LYS A 808 46.71 50.63 -21.09
N GLN A 809 46.05 49.52 -21.37
CA GLN A 809 44.72 49.21 -20.85
C GLN A 809 44.82 48.90 -19.36
N ILE A 810 44.08 49.63 -18.53
CA ILE A 810 43.99 49.42 -17.08
C ILE A 810 42.67 48.75 -16.71
N PRO A 811 42.65 47.82 -15.74
CA PRO A 811 41.42 47.20 -15.28
C PRO A 811 40.59 48.20 -14.44
N ILE A 812 39.30 48.27 -14.74
CA ILE A 812 38.30 49.10 -14.06
C ILE A 812 37.07 48.26 -13.69
N LEU A 813 36.31 48.76 -12.71
CA LEU A 813 35.02 48.22 -12.33
C LEU A 813 33.96 49.31 -12.56
N LYS A 814 33.02 49.05 -13.47
CA LYS A 814 31.94 49.97 -13.85
C LYS A 814 30.67 49.72 -13.02
N GLY A 815 29.90 50.77 -12.78
CA GLY A 815 28.68 50.78 -11.97
C GLY A 815 28.92 51.00 -10.48
N ILE A 816 30.13 51.38 -10.07
CA ILE A 816 30.47 51.67 -8.67
C ILE A 816 31.18 53.02 -8.54
N GLY A 817 31.04 53.65 -7.37
CA GLY A 817 31.67 54.92 -7.03
C GLY A 817 31.49 55.25 -5.55
N ILE A 818 32.00 56.42 -5.13
CA ILE A 818 31.81 56.93 -3.77
C ILE A 818 30.44 57.60 -3.70
N ILE A 819 29.62 57.21 -2.73
CA ILE A 819 28.30 57.77 -2.49
C ILE A 819 28.43 58.94 -1.50
N GLU A 820 28.07 60.14 -1.94
CA GLU A 820 27.84 61.26 -1.04
C GLU A 820 26.39 61.18 -0.53
N ASN A 821 26.16 60.87 0.75
CA ASN A 821 24.83 60.98 1.34
C ASN A 821 24.83 61.87 2.60
N THR A 822 24.04 62.93 2.51
CA THR A 822 23.50 63.78 3.58
C THR A 822 22.44 63.00 4.36
N ARG A 823 22.81 62.34 5.47
CA ARG A 823 21.89 61.99 6.58
C ARG A 823 22.64 62.06 7.93
N PRO A 824 21.96 62.47 9.01
CA PRO A 824 22.60 62.81 10.28
C PRO A 824 23.09 61.56 11.01
N ILE A 825 24.28 61.69 11.60
CA ILE A 825 24.95 60.69 12.43
C ILE A 825 24.12 60.52 13.72
N ILE A 826 23.63 59.30 13.99
CA ILE A 826 23.26 58.89 15.33
C ILE A 826 24.54 58.26 15.92
N GLU A 827 25.08 58.87 16.98
CA GLU A 827 26.21 58.31 17.72
C GLU A 827 25.80 56.96 18.34
N ASN A 828 26.39 55.87 17.85
CA ASN A 828 26.31 54.57 18.52
C ASN A 828 27.46 54.46 19.52
N THR A 829 27.14 54.51 20.81
CA THR A 829 28.03 54.05 21.89
C THR A 829 28.29 52.55 21.75
N ARG A 830 29.55 52.17 21.53
CA ARG A 830 30.03 50.77 21.57
C ARG A 830 29.76 50.13 22.95
N PRO A 831 29.24 48.90 23.03
CA PRO A 831 29.47 48.03 24.17
C PRO A 831 30.93 47.54 24.15
N ILE A 832 31.54 47.54 25.33
CA ILE A 832 32.91 47.06 25.60
C ILE A 832 33.02 45.56 25.19
N PRO A 833 34.16 45.09 24.63
CA PRO A 833 34.38 43.67 24.37
C PRO A 833 34.26 42.84 25.66
N ALA A 834 33.67 41.64 25.57
CA ALA A 834 33.60 40.70 26.68
C ALA A 834 35.00 40.46 27.30
N PRO A 835 35.11 40.31 28.65
CA PRO A 835 36.38 40.00 29.28
C PRO A 835 36.90 38.65 28.80
N LEU A 836 38.22 38.55 28.63
CA LEU A 836 38.93 37.30 28.34
C LEU A 836 38.49 36.18 29.30
N PRO A 837 38.38 34.92 28.84
CA PRO A 837 38.09 33.79 29.71
C PRO A 837 39.15 33.69 30.80
N ALA A 838 38.70 33.44 32.03
CA ALA A 838 39.56 33.28 33.20
C ALA A 838 40.53 32.10 33.01
N PRO A 839 41.76 32.18 33.54
CA PRO A 839 42.71 31.08 33.48
C PRO A 839 42.17 29.87 34.26
N GLU A 840 42.32 28.68 33.65
CA GLU A 840 41.95 27.39 34.23
C GLU A 840 42.51 27.27 35.65
N THR A 841 41.62 27.25 36.63
CA THR A 841 41.97 26.95 38.01
C THR A 841 41.72 25.47 38.25
N GLN A 842 42.77 24.76 38.63
CA GLN A 842 42.79 23.34 39.01
C GLN A 842 41.61 23.00 39.94
N SER A 843 40.72 22.11 39.52
CA SER A 843 39.71 21.53 40.41
C SER A 843 40.21 20.19 40.97
N GLN A 844 40.25 20.16 42.30
CA GLN A 844 40.62 19.02 43.13
C GLN A 844 39.58 17.90 43.00
N GLN A 845 40.03 16.68 42.73
CA GLN A 845 39.24 15.47 42.84
C GLN A 845 39.20 14.97 44.29
N ALA A 846 38.01 14.87 44.87
CA ALA A 846 37.67 13.98 45.99
C ALA A 846 36.13 13.88 46.07
N THR A 847 35.50 12.81 45.56
CA THR A 847 35.23 11.46 46.12
C THR A 847 33.81 11.28 46.68
N ARG A 848 33.17 10.18 46.22
CA ARG A 848 32.19 9.26 46.87
C ARG A 848 30.88 9.04 46.09
N PRO A 849 30.17 7.90 46.24
CA PRO A 849 30.65 6.51 46.12
C PRO A 849 29.68 5.57 45.35
N THR A 850 30.28 4.51 44.82
CA THR A 850 29.83 3.15 44.42
C THR A 850 28.38 2.61 44.61
N ARG A 851 27.99 1.76 43.63
CA ARG A 851 27.30 0.45 43.81
C ARG A 851 27.90 -0.58 42.80
N PRO A 852 27.78 -1.91 43.00
CA PRO A 852 28.94 -2.80 43.15
C PRO A 852 29.03 -3.97 42.13
N THR A 853 30.23 -4.55 42.20
CA THR A 853 30.88 -5.78 41.70
C THR A 853 30.12 -7.12 41.73
N PHE A 854 30.61 -8.12 40.97
CA PHE A 854 31.27 -9.40 41.38
C PHE A 854 31.59 -10.22 40.10
N SER A 855 32.68 -10.97 39.87
CA SER A 855 34.00 -11.20 40.50
C SER A 855 34.74 -12.37 39.80
N ASN A 856 36.08 -12.35 39.79
CA ASN A 856 37.05 -13.43 40.13
C ASN A 856 38.35 -13.38 39.28
N PHE A 857 39.49 -12.95 39.88
CA PHE A 857 40.62 -13.73 40.45
C PHE A 857 41.54 -14.37 39.37
N GLY A 858 42.87 -14.23 39.37
CA GLY A 858 43.82 -13.58 40.29
C GLY A 858 45.30 -13.71 39.83
N GLU A 859 46.17 -13.10 40.64
CA GLU A 859 47.60 -13.39 40.93
C GLU A 859 48.74 -13.05 39.94
N ASN A 860 49.41 -11.93 40.27
CA ASN A 860 50.86 -11.64 40.42
C ASN A 860 51.92 -12.60 39.82
N ILE A 861 52.95 -12.03 39.17
CA ILE A 861 54.37 -11.97 39.62
C ILE A 861 55.18 -11.10 38.62
N GLU A 862 56.07 -10.27 39.18
CA GLU A 862 56.98 -9.31 38.53
C GLU A 862 58.30 -9.95 38.02
N GLU A 863 59.16 -9.06 37.48
CA GLU A 863 60.62 -9.18 37.18
C GLU A 863 60.97 -9.56 35.72
N SER A 864 61.24 -8.60 34.84
CA SER A 864 62.45 -7.75 34.66
C SER A 864 63.61 -8.46 33.97
N ASP A 865 63.97 -8.01 32.76
CA ASP A 865 65.30 -7.41 32.54
C ASP A 865 65.49 -6.81 31.13
N MET A 866 66.21 -5.70 31.13
CA MET A 866 66.56 -4.82 30.00
C MET A 866 67.58 -5.43 29.02
N LYS A 867 67.56 -4.98 27.74
CA LYS A 867 68.66 -4.17 27.14
C LYS A 867 68.45 -3.78 25.65
N ILE A 868 68.43 -2.44 25.45
CA ILE A 868 69.19 -1.60 24.51
C ILE A 868 68.94 -1.66 22.98
N GLU A 869 68.38 -0.53 22.53
CA GLU A 869 68.48 0.26 21.28
C GLU A 869 69.37 -0.15 20.09
N LEU A 870 68.82 0.03 18.88
CA LEU A 870 69.48 0.75 17.77
C LEU A 870 68.44 1.40 16.82
N LEU A 871 68.78 2.57 16.27
CA LEU A 871 67.93 3.60 15.66
C LEU A 871 67.66 3.49 14.13
N SER A 872 66.40 3.79 13.74
CA SER A 872 65.91 4.64 12.60
C SER A 872 66.18 4.26 11.10
N PRO A 873 65.53 4.85 10.05
CA PRO A 873 64.29 5.68 9.93
C PRO A 873 63.32 5.36 8.73
N THR A 874 62.15 6.02 8.74
CA THR A 874 61.16 6.47 7.70
C THR A 874 61.23 6.06 6.21
N MET A 875 60.05 5.84 5.59
CA MET A 875 59.77 6.11 4.16
C MET A 875 58.31 6.57 3.89
N GLU A 876 58.16 7.45 2.89
CA GLU A 876 56.96 8.13 2.37
C GLU A 876 56.24 7.40 1.21
N LYS A 877 55.09 7.98 0.85
CA LYS A 877 54.08 7.74 -0.22
C LYS A 877 54.58 7.38 -1.64
N GLU A 878 53.70 6.77 -2.45
CA GLU A 878 53.40 7.22 -3.83
C GLU A 878 52.09 6.63 -4.43
N GLU A 879 51.53 7.37 -5.39
CA GLU A 879 50.25 7.22 -6.14
C GLU A 879 50.26 6.11 -7.21
N TYR A 880 49.10 5.70 -7.75
CA TYR A 880 49.00 5.35 -9.20
C TYR A 880 47.58 5.46 -9.80
N VAL A 881 47.59 5.67 -11.12
CA VAL A 881 46.56 6.14 -12.07
C VAL A 881 45.91 4.98 -12.87
N THR A 882 44.75 5.30 -13.48
CA THR A 882 43.83 4.57 -14.38
C THR A 882 44.41 3.78 -15.59
N GLN A 883 43.76 2.67 -16.02
CA GLN A 883 43.05 2.50 -17.32
C GLN A 883 42.73 1.02 -17.72
N THR A 884 41.48 0.82 -18.20
CA THR A 884 40.95 -0.03 -19.31
C THR A 884 41.44 -1.47 -19.62
N GLY A 885 40.47 -2.39 -19.83
CA GLY A 885 40.43 -3.24 -21.04
C GLY A 885 40.41 -4.79 -20.89
N ALA A 886 39.26 -5.38 -21.24
CA ALA A 886 39.02 -6.63 -22.00
C ALA A 886 39.61 -8.01 -21.58
N GLY A 887 38.78 -9.05 -21.72
CA GLY A 887 39.20 -10.31 -22.39
C GLY A 887 39.11 -11.63 -21.59
N GLU A 888 38.04 -12.37 -21.88
CA GLU A 888 38.01 -13.81 -22.24
C GLU A 888 38.48 -14.95 -21.30
N ALA A 889 37.57 -15.94 -21.24
CA ALA A 889 37.76 -17.40 -21.37
C ALA A 889 38.19 -18.27 -20.17
N GLU A 890 37.25 -19.18 -19.85
CA GLU A 890 37.39 -20.56 -19.31
C GLU A 890 38.55 -21.38 -19.91
N PRO A 891 39.09 -22.46 -19.28
CA PRO A 891 38.31 -23.66 -18.88
C PRO A 891 38.76 -24.50 -17.66
N LEU A 892 37.86 -25.39 -17.24
CA LEU A 892 38.06 -26.54 -16.32
C LEU A 892 39.10 -27.55 -16.87
N PRO A 893 39.72 -28.40 -16.03
CA PRO A 893 39.19 -29.78 -15.87
C PRO A 893 39.41 -30.49 -14.51
N ASP A 894 38.54 -31.49 -14.29
CA ASP A 894 38.70 -32.83 -13.66
C ASP A 894 39.24 -32.99 -12.22
N LYS A 895 38.48 -33.56 -11.26
CA LYS A 895 38.03 -34.98 -11.04
C LYS A 895 39.14 -35.99 -10.70
N GLU A 896 39.24 -36.35 -9.41
CA GLU A 896 39.54 -37.70 -8.84
C GLU A 896 38.91 -37.70 -7.41
N ILE A 897 37.81 -38.39 -7.08
CA ILE A 897 37.52 -39.83 -6.86
C ILE A 897 38.46 -40.54 -5.88
N TRP A 898 37.94 -40.85 -4.68
CA TRP A 898 38.03 -42.19 -4.08
C TRP A 898 36.92 -42.41 -3.04
N GLY A 899 36.21 -43.55 -3.14
CA GLY A 899 35.25 -44.03 -2.14
C GLY A 899 35.68 -45.35 -1.51
N GLY A 900 35.01 -45.80 -0.44
CA GLY A 900 35.00 -47.22 -0.06
C GLY A 900 35.14 -47.57 1.44
N ASN A 901 34.06 -47.50 2.21
CA ASN A 901 33.25 -48.64 2.75
C ASN A 901 33.84 -49.74 3.71
N TRP A 902 33.03 -50.10 4.73
CA TRP A 902 32.98 -51.27 5.68
C TRP A 902 34.11 -51.45 6.73
N GLY A 903 33.91 -51.90 7.99
CA GLY A 903 32.76 -52.36 8.78
C GLY A 903 33.16 -52.87 10.20
N GLU A 904 32.15 -53.03 11.08
CA GLU A 904 31.99 -53.91 12.30
C GLU A 904 32.96 -53.82 13.52
N THR A 905 32.47 -53.65 14.76
CA THR A 905 31.98 -54.74 15.66
C THR A 905 31.17 -54.19 16.89
N GLY A 906 30.20 -54.97 17.39
CA GLY A 906 29.38 -54.72 18.62
C GLY A 906 30.09 -55.06 19.95
N ALA A 907 29.51 -54.98 21.17
CA ALA A 907 28.10 -55.09 21.60
C ALA A 907 27.87 -54.70 23.11
N VAL A 908 26.58 -54.68 23.52
CA VAL A 908 25.95 -54.83 24.88
C VAL A 908 25.83 -53.53 25.74
N SER A 909 24.70 -53.10 26.36
CA SER A 909 23.49 -53.75 26.95
C SER A 909 22.30 -52.77 27.18
N SER A 910 21.06 -53.28 27.00
CA SER A 910 19.75 -53.05 27.71
C SER A 910 19.23 -51.63 28.05
N GLN A 911 17.93 -51.28 28.05
CA GLN A 911 16.64 -51.90 27.72
C GLN A 911 15.54 -50.79 27.72
N SER A 912 14.48 -51.00 26.92
CA SER A 912 13.08 -50.50 26.92
C SER A 912 12.52 -49.73 28.15
N GLY A 913 11.49 -48.88 28.08
CA GLY A 913 10.41 -48.69 27.10
C GLY A 913 9.29 -47.76 27.64
N ALA A 914 8.26 -47.56 26.82
CA ALA A 914 7.10 -46.66 26.97
C ALA A 914 6.11 -47.01 28.11
N GLY A 915 5.21 -46.07 28.43
CA GLY A 915 3.90 -46.41 29.04
C GLY A 915 3.28 -45.37 29.99
N SER A 916 2.09 -44.90 29.62
CA SER A 916 1.14 -44.02 30.30
C SER A 916 0.49 -44.61 31.59
N SER A 917 0.19 -43.72 32.57
CA SER A 917 -0.86 -43.62 33.63
C SER A 917 -1.72 -44.86 34.03
N PRO A 918 -2.29 -45.03 35.26
CA PRO A 918 -3.00 -44.00 36.08
C PRO A 918 -3.12 -44.23 37.64
N SER A 919 -3.94 -43.38 38.29
CA SER A 919 -4.77 -43.61 39.51
C SER A 919 -4.16 -43.46 40.92
N CYS A 920 -4.83 -42.68 41.79
CA CYS A 920 -5.61 -43.20 42.93
C CYS A 920 -6.33 -42.08 43.70
N ALA A 921 -7.55 -42.39 44.12
CA ALA A 921 -8.40 -41.62 45.02
C ALA A 921 -8.51 -42.32 46.39
N GLU A 922 -9.04 -41.57 47.37
CA GLU A 922 -9.72 -41.97 48.63
C GLU A 922 -9.01 -41.88 49.99
N LYS A 923 -9.59 -40.96 50.82
CA LYS A 923 -10.12 -41.09 52.20
C LYS A 923 -9.17 -41.22 53.40
N LEU A 924 -9.31 -40.28 54.38
CA LEU A 924 -10.01 -40.52 55.67
C LEU A 924 -10.01 -39.29 56.60
N GLU A 925 -11.09 -39.20 57.39
CA GLU A 925 -11.49 -38.19 58.38
C GLU A 925 -10.68 -38.21 59.69
N SER A 926 -10.65 -37.09 60.44
CA SER A 926 -11.20 -36.99 61.82
C SER A 926 -10.78 -35.72 62.60
N GLY A 927 -11.76 -35.00 63.16
CA GLY A 927 -11.81 -34.65 64.59
C GLY A 927 -11.17 -33.37 65.16
N ALA A 928 -12.01 -32.32 65.30
CA ALA A 928 -12.20 -31.44 66.48
C ALA A 928 -11.12 -30.46 67.00
N GLY A 929 -11.52 -29.19 67.16
CA GLY A 929 -10.95 -28.26 68.15
C GLY A 929 -11.04 -26.76 67.80
N GLN A 930 -11.87 -26.02 68.54
CA GLN A 930 -12.08 -24.56 68.45
C GLN A 930 -10.80 -23.71 68.61
N SER A 931 -10.70 -22.61 67.85
CA SER A 931 -10.57 -21.24 68.40
C SER A 931 -10.54 -20.21 67.28
N ASP A 932 -11.42 -19.21 67.39
CA ASP A 932 -11.50 -18.03 66.53
C ASP A 932 -10.16 -17.28 66.42
N SER A 933 -9.70 -17.09 65.18
CA SER A 933 -8.82 -15.99 64.81
C SER A 933 -9.24 -15.47 63.44
N VAL A 934 -9.80 -14.26 63.43
CA VAL A 934 -10.05 -13.47 62.22
C VAL A 934 -8.71 -13.32 61.46
N PRO A 935 -8.62 -13.65 60.16
CA PRO A 935 -7.37 -13.47 59.43
C PRO A 935 -7.12 -11.97 59.26
N SER A 936 -5.89 -11.54 59.55
CA SER A 936 -5.45 -10.20 59.18
C SER A 936 -5.48 -10.02 57.66
N SER A 937 -5.72 -8.79 57.19
CA SER A 937 -5.89 -8.45 55.76
C SER A 937 -4.69 -8.78 54.85
N SER A 938 -3.60 -9.33 55.38
CA SER A 938 -2.47 -9.88 54.62
C SER A 938 -2.68 -11.35 54.24
N ASP A 939 -3.36 -12.14 55.07
CA ASP A 939 -3.49 -13.59 54.87
C ASP A 939 -4.57 -13.92 53.83
N SER A 940 -5.65 -13.12 53.77
CA SER A 940 -6.65 -13.21 52.68
C SER A 940 -6.06 -12.91 51.30
N LYS A 941 -5.02 -12.06 51.21
CA LYS A 941 -4.35 -11.75 49.93
C LYS A 941 -3.47 -12.87 49.42
N VAL A 942 -2.83 -13.61 50.33
CA VAL A 942 -1.96 -14.75 49.97
C VAL A 942 -2.81 -15.92 49.48
N LEU A 943 -3.92 -16.20 50.18
CA LEU A 943 -4.89 -17.21 49.75
C LEU A 943 -5.53 -16.85 48.39
N ALA A 944 -5.80 -15.57 48.15
CA ALA A 944 -6.32 -15.08 46.89
C ALA A 944 -5.35 -15.31 45.71
N PHE A 945 -4.06 -15.07 45.93
CA PHE A 945 -3.02 -15.29 44.92
C PHE A 945 -2.86 -16.77 44.56
N GLU A 946 -2.85 -17.66 45.56
CA GLU A 946 -2.71 -19.10 45.34
C GLU A 946 -3.93 -19.69 44.62
N ALA A 947 -5.15 -19.26 44.98
CA ALA A 947 -6.37 -19.68 44.31
C ALA A 947 -6.46 -19.19 42.85
N ILE A 948 -6.08 -17.94 42.56
CA ILE A 948 -6.08 -17.44 41.18
C ILE A 948 -4.99 -18.11 40.34
N ALA A 949 -3.82 -18.39 40.92
CA ALA A 949 -2.80 -19.19 40.25
C ALA A 949 -3.32 -20.60 39.89
N CYS A 950 -4.05 -21.26 40.79
CA CYS A 950 -4.72 -22.53 40.49
C CYS A 950 -5.77 -22.41 39.35
N ILE A 951 -6.51 -21.30 39.27
CA ILE A 951 -7.44 -21.07 38.14
C ILE A 951 -6.67 -20.96 36.83
N LEU A 952 -5.59 -20.18 36.80
CA LEU A 952 -4.80 -19.90 35.59
C LEU A 952 -3.97 -21.11 35.12
N GLU A 953 -3.55 -21.98 36.04
CA GLU A 953 -2.83 -23.21 35.73
C GLU A 953 -3.75 -24.39 35.36
N SER A 954 -5.06 -24.27 35.61
CA SER A 954 -6.02 -25.32 35.27
C SER A 954 -6.35 -25.33 33.77
N PRO A 955 -6.36 -26.51 33.11
CA PRO A 955 -6.74 -26.60 31.70
C PRO A 955 -8.27 -26.47 31.56
N ASN A 956 -8.74 -25.27 31.16
CA ASN A 956 -10.15 -24.91 30.94
C ASN A 956 -11.08 -25.09 32.16
N PRO A 957 -10.88 -24.35 33.27
CA PRO A 957 -11.85 -24.32 34.36
C PRO A 957 -13.20 -23.79 33.87
N SER A 958 -14.31 -24.40 34.32
CA SER A 958 -15.65 -23.91 33.99
C SER A 958 -15.93 -22.61 34.74
N TRP A 959 -16.77 -21.75 34.16
CA TRP A 959 -17.10 -20.45 34.75
C TRP A 959 -17.71 -20.58 36.15
N GLU A 960 -18.52 -21.61 36.40
CA GLU A 960 -19.12 -21.87 37.71
C GLU A 960 -18.05 -22.12 38.79
N VAL A 961 -16.97 -22.82 38.45
CA VAL A 961 -15.86 -23.09 39.39
C VAL A 961 -15.06 -21.82 39.67
N ILE A 962 -14.83 -20.98 38.66
CA ILE A 962 -14.17 -19.68 38.85
C ILE A 962 -15.01 -18.78 39.75
N LYS A 963 -16.34 -18.77 39.55
CA LYS A 963 -17.27 -17.95 40.34
C LYS A 963 -17.33 -18.38 41.80
N ASP A 964 -17.36 -19.69 42.09
CA ASP A 964 -17.34 -20.20 43.47
C ASP A 964 -16.04 -19.82 44.19
N ILE A 965 -14.88 -19.95 43.52
CA ILE A 965 -13.57 -19.58 44.10
C ILE A 965 -13.49 -18.07 44.39
N LEU A 966 -13.93 -17.23 43.45
CA LEU A 966 -13.94 -15.77 43.65
C LEU A 966 -14.90 -15.35 44.78
N SER A 967 -16.03 -16.05 44.93
CA SER A 967 -16.98 -15.82 46.03
C SER A 967 -16.41 -16.23 47.39
N GLU A 968 -15.71 -17.36 47.49
CA GLU A 968 -15.00 -17.79 48.71
C GLU A 968 -13.88 -16.83 49.12
N MET A 969 -13.33 -16.09 48.16
CA MET A 969 -12.32 -15.06 48.37
C MET A 969 -12.90 -13.68 48.75
N GLU A 970 -14.23 -13.57 48.92
CA GLU A 970 -14.96 -12.32 49.18
C GLU A 970 -14.72 -11.22 48.13
N ILE A 971 -14.33 -11.58 46.90
CA ILE A 971 -14.12 -10.63 45.80
C ILE A 971 -15.46 -10.38 45.11
N SER A 972 -16.02 -9.20 45.36
CA SER A 972 -17.39 -8.83 44.95
C SER A 972 -17.46 -8.02 43.66
N SER A 973 -16.32 -7.54 43.15
CA SER A 973 -16.28 -6.79 41.90
C SER A 973 -15.02 -7.05 41.09
N TYR A 974 -15.16 -6.92 39.77
CA TYR A 974 -14.06 -7.10 38.83
C TYR A 974 -12.91 -6.09 39.04
N LEU A 975 -13.21 -4.90 39.58
CA LEU A 975 -12.21 -3.87 39.88
C LEU A 975 -11.24 -4.26 41.00
N GLU A 976 -11.68 -5.08 41.96
CA GLU A 976 -10.82 -5.50 43.08
C GLU A 976 -9.67 -6.39 42.60
N LEU A 977 -9.87 -7.15 41.50
CA LEU A 977 -8.87 -8.05 40.91
C LEU A 977 -7.64 -7.30 40.34
N HIS A 978 -7.80 -6.03 39.93
CA HIS A 978 -6.67 -5.21 39.47
C HIS A 978 -5.62 -4.95 40.57
N GLY A 979 -6.01 -5.05 41.85
CA GLY A 979 -5.09 -4.94 42.98
C GLY A 979 -4.31 -6.22 43.30
N PHE A 980 -4.72 -7.35 42.70
CA PHE A 980 -4.19 -8.68 43.00
C PHE A 980 -3.46 -9.34 41.84
N LEU A 981 -3.64 -8.89 40.59
CA LEU A 981 -3.09 -9.56 39.42
C LEU A 981 -2.19 -8.65 38.60
N THR A 982 -1.15 -9.24 37.99
CA THR A 982 -0.41 -8.54 36.94
C THR A 982 -1.28 -8.38 35.70
N LEU A 983 -0.96 -7.39 34.86
CA LEU A 983 -1.67 -7.13 33.59
C LEU A 983 -1.77 -8.37 32.68
N GLY A 984 -0.79 -9.28 32.75
CA GLY A 984 -0.79 -10.52 31.98
C GLY A 984 -1.73 -11.59 32.55
N GLU A 985 -1.74 -11.77 33.86
CA GLU A 985 -2.62 -12.72 34.56
C GLU A 985 -4.09 -12.28 34.48
N PHE A 986 -4.34 -10.98 34.56
CA PHE A 986 -5.67 -10.42 34.40
C PHE A 986 -6.25 -10.67 33.00
N ALA A 987 -5.42 -10.50 31.95
CA ALA A 987 -5.84 -10.78 30.57
C ALA A 987 -6.12 -12.28 30.34
N GLN A 988 -5.38 -13.18 31.00
CA GLN A 988 -5.65 -14.61 30.94
C GLN A 988 -6.95 -14.98 31.66
N LEU A 989 -7.22 -14.38 32.82
CA LEU A 989 -8.48 -14.56 33.54
C LEU A 989 -9.66 -14.02 32.72
N GLU A 990 -9.52 -12.86 32.07
CA GLU A 990 -10.54 -12.30 31.17
C GLU A 990 -10.95 -13.29 30.09
N MET A 991 -10.00 -14.02 29.51
CA MET A 991 -10.29 -14.99 28.44
C MET A 991 -11.15 -16.17 28.91
N LEU A 992 -11.15 -16.48 30.21
CA LEU A 992 -11.92 -17.57 30.81
C LEU A 992 -13.33 -17.13 31.26
N ILE A 993 -13.59 -15.82 31.32
CA ILE A 993 -14.86 -15.25 31.79
C ILE A 993 -15.72 -14.82 30.59
N PRO A 994 -17.00 -15.27 30.49
CA PRO A 994 -17.92 -14.83 29.45
C PRO A 994 -18.08 -13.31 29.41
N ALA A 995 -18.07 -12.71 28.21
CA ALA A 995 -18.11 -11.25 28.04
C ALA A 995 -19.32 -10.57 28.70
N ALA A 996 -20.46 -11.26 28.83
CA ALA A 996 -21.67 -10.73 29.47
C ALA A 996 -21.55 -10.56 31.00
N GLU A 997 -20.63 -11.27 31.64
CA GLU A 997 -20.42 -11.26 33.10
C GLU A 997 -19.30 -10.29 33.52
N ARG A 998 -18.66 -9.60 32.55
CA ARG A 998 -17.56 -8.65 32.82
C ARG A 998 -18.03 -7.24 33.20
N GLU A 999 -19.33 -6.95 33.08
CA GLU A 999 -19.94 -5.63 33.37
C GLU A 999 -20.89 -5.62 34.59
N VAL A 1000 -20.96 -6.71 35.37
CA VAL A 1000 -21.83 -6.82 36.56
C VAL A 1000 -20.99 -7.16 37.79
N ASP A 1001 -21.35 -6.63 38.97
CA ASP A 1001 -20.78 -7.06 40.25
C ASP A 1001 -20.90 -8.59 40.38
N LEU A 1002 -19.79 -9.27 40.73
CA LEU A 1002 -19.58 -10.73 40.57
C LEU A 1002 -20.49 -11.60 41.44
#